data_AF-A0A535PBR4-F1
#
_entry.id   AF-A0A535PBR4-F1
#
_cell.length_a   1.000
_cell.length_b   1.000
_cell.length_c   1.000
_cell.angle_alpha   90.00
_cell.angle_beta   90.00
_cell.angle_gamma   90.00
#
_symmetry.space_group_name_H-M   'P 1'
#
loop_
_entity.id
_entity.type
_entity.pdbx_description
1 polymer ?
#
loop_
_entity_poly.entity_id
_entity_poly.type
_entity_poly.pdbx_seq_one_letter_code
_entity_poly.pdbx_strand_id
1 'polypeptide(L)'
;MVQVLGDSIVVSATDLVGYLACDHLATLELGRAQGLWERPPRREDPELVLLQERGVEHELAYLERHRAAGRSIHEVQLRGPTTLEELRAAEAETLDAMRRGVEVVYQATFFDGRWRGHADFLLRTDRPSDLGAWSYDVADTKLARGVKAGALLQVCVYADRLTTLQGVPPERLVIVTGDGVEHPERLADYAAFYRTVKARFEARVFGDLPAPDTYPDPVDHCRVCAWFPTCMDRRRADDHLSLVAGMTRTYTERLIDDGVPTLADLGELPADRAVPRMNPRPLRRIRDQARLQLSGRRAGALLYELVPPDPEAPGHGLAALPEPSALDLFFDIEADPWALDDGLEYLLGVAWRDGNGTHEYRPIWGHDRRGEKAAFEAFIDLVIDRLERDPQMHVYHYAGYESGAIKRLMQRHATREDEVDRLLRGQVLVDLYQVVRQGIRASVESYSIKSIEKFYMPVRAGPITEAGFSVVEYERWLRDRDTAHLRDLAEYNRDDCVSTLLLRDWLEVRRRDAIIDQGWSMPRPTTTVAEPSESLTVCTRGGPAGGCSRRPVGTDRGGGGALAPGGAARLASPRREAGLVGVLPPAQSLDRGPRRRDCRTGRARVRRRGRTVGPVDRPPLPLRSSPGLEDPRR
;
A
#
# COMPACT_ATOMS: atom_id res chain seq x y z
N MET A 1 7.18 10.86 17.22
CA MET A 1 7.44 12.16 16.60
C MET A 1 8.35 12.94 17.48
N VAL A 2 9.41 13.51 16.89
CA VAL A 2 10.50 14.22 17.56
C VAL A 2 9.93 15.21 18.57
N GLN A 3 10.25 15.04 19.85
CA GLN A 3 9.75 15.90 20.91
C GLN A 3 10.84 16.85 21.37
N VAL A 4 10.42 18.06 21.74
CA VAL A 4 11.27 18.99 22.48
C VAL A 4 10.79 18.95 23.92
N LEU A 5 11.61 18.39 24.80
CA LEU A 5 11.34 18.29 26.24
C LEU A 5 12.36 19.16 26.97
N GLY A 6 11.94 20.31 27.46
CA GLY A 6 12.85 21.38 27.90
C GLY A 6 13.70 21.86 26.72
N ASP A 7 15.02 21.88 26.88
CA ASP A 7 15.97 22.25 25.82
C ASP A 7 16.50 21.05 25.01
N SER A 8 15.94 19.85 25.23
CA SER A 8 16.44 18.61 24.64
C SER A 8 15.51 18.06 23.57
N ILE A 9 16.11 17.62 22.46
CA ILE A 9 15.43 16.83 21.43
C ILE A 9 15.40 15.37 21.87
N VAL A 10 14.19 14.80 21.96
CA VAL A 10 13.95 13.39 22.27
C VAL A 10 13.28 12.71 21.08
N VAL A 11 13.84 11.58 20.66
CA VAL A 11 13.37 10.79 19.51
C VAL A 11 12.84 9.43 19.97
N SER A 12 11.94 8.84 19.19
CA SER A 12 11.40 7.49 19.45
C SER A 12 11.68 6.51 18.32
N ALA A 13 11.38 5.24 18.57
CA ALA A 13 11.43 4.19 17.56
C ALA A 13 10.54 4.50 16.33
N THR A 14 9.38 5.13 16.55
CA THR A 14 8.51 5.63 15.46
C THR A 14 9.20 6.67 14.59
N ASP A 15 10.09 7.50 15.15
CA ASP A 15 10.81 8.52 14.40
C ASP A 15 11.86 7.91 13.49
N LEU A 16 12.55 6.87 13.96
CA LEU A 16 13.49 6.10 13.14
C LEU A 16 12.79 5.41 11.97
N VAL A 17 11.64 4.76 12.24
CA VAL A 17 10.83 4.10 11.20
C VAL A 17 10.27 5.12 10.22
N GLY A 18 9.79 6.26 10.71
CA GLY A 18 9.29 7.37 9.89
C GLY A 18 10.37 7.95 8.99
N TYR A 19 11.58 8.16 9.51
CA TYR A 19 12.75 8.59 8.74
C TYR A 19 13.11 7.60 7.63
N LEU A 20 13.14 6.30 7.93
CA LEU A 20 13.44 5.29 6.92
C LEU A 20 12.34 5.23 5.84
N ALA A 21 11.09 5.46 6.22
CA ALA A 21 9.97 5.50 5.29
C ALA A 21 9.93 6.78 4.45
N CYS A 22 10.42 7.91 4.98
CA CYS A 22 10.46 9.20 4.32
C CYS A 22 11.52 10.13 4.95
N ASP A 23 12.62 10.41 4.23
CA ASP A 23 13.64 11.34 4.72
C ASP A 23 13.11 12.78 4.86
N HIS A 24 12.18 13.19 3.99
CA HIS A 24 11.53 14.50 4.09
C HIS A 24 10.70 14.65 5.37
N LEU A 25 10.11 13.55 5.89
CA LEU A 25 9.37 13.58 7.16
C LEU A 25 10.28 13.99 8.32
N ALA A 26 11.51 13.49 8.37
CA ALA A 26 12.46 13.90 9.42
C ALA A 26 12.78 15.40 9.34
N THR A 27 12.84 15.97 8.14
CA THR A 27 13.05 17.41 7.94
C THR A 27 11.89 18.23 8.50
N LEU A 28 10.66 17.83 8.19
CA LEU A 28 9.45 18.50 8.67
C LEU A 28 9.31 18.37 10.19
N GLU A 29 9.56 17.19 10.75
CA GLU A 29 9.52 16.97 12.20
C GLU A 29 10.57 17.75 12.97
N LEU A 30 11.80 17.83 12.45
CA LEU A 30 12.86 18.62 13.06
C LEU A 30 12.55 20.11 13.00
N GLY A 31 12.13 20.62 11.84
CA GLY A 31 11.79 22.03 11.78
C GLY A 31 10.53 22.36 12.60
N ARG A 32 9.59 21.42 12.78
CA ARG A 32 8.47 21.58 13.73
C ARG A 32 8.97 21.67 15.17
N ALA A 33 9.87 20.77 15.55
CA ALA A 33 10.53 20.81 16.86
C ALA A 33 11.27 22.15 17.08
N GLN A 34 11.84 22.73 16.03
CA GLN A 34 12.52 24.04 16.06
C GLN A 34 11.58 25.25 15.92
N GLY A 35 10.26 25.04 15.78
CA GLY A 35 9.28 26.12 15.61
C GLY A 35 9.29 26.78 14.22
N LEU A 36 9.92 26.16 13.21
CA LEU A 36 9.95 26.66 11.83
C LEU A 36 8.62 26.45 11.09
N TRP A 37 7.88 25.39 11.45
CA TRP A 37 6.58 25.08 10.87
C TRP A 37 5.65 24.47 11.92
N GLU A 38 4.38 24.75 11.76
CA GLU A 38 3.33 24.09 12.54
C GLU A 38 2.90 22.80 11.84
N ARG A 39 2.57 21.79 12.63
CA ARG A 39 1.98 20.58 12.08
C ARG A 39 0.57 20.92 11.56
N PRO A 40 0.18 20.46 10.37
CA PRO A 40 -1.20 20.55 9.93
C PRO A 40 -2.14 20.00 11.01
N PRO A 41 -3.32 20.60 11.17
CA PRO A 41 -4.32 20.05 12.07
C PRO A 41 -4.54 18.59 11.72
N ARG A 42 -4.57 17.74 12.74
CA ARG A 42 -4.79 16.31 12.54
C ARG A 42 -6.17 16.18 11.89
N ARG A 43 -6.21 15.74 10.64
CA ARG A 43 -7.46 15.26 10.04
C ARG A 43 -7.88 14.08 10.91
N GLU A 44 -9.03 14.19 11.58
CA GLU A 44 -9.65 13.04 12.22
C GLU A 44 -10.05 12.11 11.10
N ASP A 45 -9.16 11.16 10.81
CA ASP A 45 -9.41 10.11 9.85
C ASP A 45 -10.07 8.95 10.63
N PRO A 46 -11.37 8.69 10.44
CA PRO A 46 -12.07 7.71 11.25
C PRO A 46 -11.48 6.29 11.13
N GLU A 47 -10.93 5.95 9.96
CA GLU A 47 -10.23 4.67 9.74
C GLU A 47 -8.95 4.59 10.58
N LEU A 48 -8.19 5.68 10.66
CA LEU A 48 -6.99 5.73 11.50
C LEU A 48 -7.33 5.65 12.99
N VAL A 49 -8.44 6.27 13.43
CA VAL A 49 -8.92 6.19 14.82
C VAL A 49 -9.31 4.75 15.15
N LEU A 50 -10.10 4.10 14.29
CA LEU A 50 -10.47 2.70 14.41
C LEU A 50 -9.23 1.78 14.48
N LEU A 51 -8.24 2.00 13.61
CA LEU A 51 -6.99 1.23 13.62
C LEU A 51 -6.22 1.38 14.94
N GLN A 52 -6.26 2.57 15.56
CA GLN A 52 -5.65 2.80 16.88
C GLN A 52 -6.39 2.04 17.97
N GLU A 53 -7.73 2.09 18.00
CA GLU A 53 -8.56 1.35 18.95
C GLU A 53 -8.33 -0.15 18.85
N ARG A 54 -8.37 -0.71 17.63
CA ARG A 54 -8.07 -2.14 17.37
C ARG A 54 -6.67 -2.53 17.82
N GLY A 55 -5.68 -1.66 17.65
CA GLY A 55 -4.31 -1.90 18.09
C GLY A 55 -4.22 -2.10 19.60
N VAL A 56 -4.92 -1.24 20.35
CA VAL A 56 -5.03 -1.35 21.81
C VAL A 56 -5.77 -2.62 22.23
N GLU A 57 -6.87 -2.97 21.55
CA GLU A 57 -7.61 -4.21 21.81
C GLU A 57 -6.72 -5.45 21.64
N HIS A 58 -5.93 -5.53 20.55
CA HIS A 58 -5.02 -6.63 20.28
C HIS A 58 -3.91 -6.75 21.34
N GLU A 59 -3.36 -5.62 21.75
CA GLU A 59 -2.37 -5.54 22.81
C GLU A 59 -2.93 -6.05 24.15
N LEU A 60 -4.13 -5.60 24.53
CA LEU A 60 -4.83 -6.06 25.73
C LEU A 60 -5.19 -7.54 25.67
N ALA A 61 -5.59 -8.06 24.51
CA ALA A 61 -5.87 -9.48 24.32
C ALA A 61 -4.61 -10.34 24.56
N TYR A 62 -3.43 -9.87 24.14
CA TYR A 62 -2.17 -10.55 24.44
C TYR A 62 -1.81 -10.51 25.94
N LEU A 63 -2.05 -9.37 26.60
CA LEU A 63 -1.88 -9.25 28.06
C LEU A 63 -2.78 -10.23 28.82
N GLU A 64 -4.05 -10.35 28.43
CA GLU A 64 -5.00 -11.30 29.03
C GLU A 64 -4.56 -12.76 28.85
N ARG A 65 -3.94 -13.11 27.71
CA ARG A 65 -3.36 -14.45 27.52
C ARG A 65 -2.28 -14.76 28.56
N HIS A 66 -1.42 -13.80 28.91
CA HIS A 66 -0.42 -14.01 29.97
C HIS A 66 -1.06 -14.08 31.36
N ARG A 67 -2.10 -13.28 31.63
CA ARG A 67 -2.88 -13.34 32.89
C ARG A 67 -3.53 -14.71 33.06
N ALA A 68 -4.20 -15.20 32.02
CA ALA A 68 -4.85 -16.51 32.01
C ALA A 68 -3.85 -17.67 32.17
N ALA A 69 -2.62 -17.50 31.68
CA ALA A 69 -1.52 -18.46 31.88
C ALA A 69 -0.93 -18.44 33.30
N GLY A 70 -1.42 -17.57 34.19
CA GLY A 70 -0.95 -17.48 35.58
C GLY A 70 0.43 -16.85 35.75
N ARG A 71 0.93 -16.14 34.72
CA ARG A 71 2.23 -15.48 34.79
C ARG A 71 2.18 -14.25 35.70
N SER A 72 3.27 -14.02 36.42
CA SER A 72 3.49 -12.77 37.14
C SER A 72 3.64 -11.61 36.15
N ILE A 73 2.80 -10.56 36.31
CA ILE A 73 2.74 -9.41 35.42
C ILE A 73 2.97 -8.13 36.22
N HIS A 74 3.79 -7.23 35.69
CA HIS A 74 3.95 -5.87 36.18
C HIS A 74 3.54 -4.91 35.06
N GLU A 75 2.53 -4.08 35.32
CA GLU A 75 2.13 -3.02 34.40
C GLU A 75 2.81 -1.71 34.81
N VAL A 76 3.55 -1.10 33.91
CA VAL A 76 4.18 0.20 34.17
C VAL A 76 3.10 1.28 34.33
N GLN A 77 3.11 1.99 35.46
CA GLN A 77 2.05 2.92 35.84
C GLN A 77 2.13 4.26 35.13
N LEU A 78 3.35 4.75 34.89
CA LEU A 78 3.61 6.02 34.19
C LEU A 78 3.37 5.88 32.68
N ARG A 79 2.10 5.93 32.28
CA ARG A 79 1.69 5.90 30.87
C ARG A 79 1.81 7.29 30.23
N GLY A 80 2.52 7.37 29.11
CA GLY A 80 2.65 8.60 28.33
C GLY A 80 3.46 9.72 29.00
N PRO A 81 4.66 9.45 29.53
CA PRO A 81 5.50 10.47 30.17
C PRO A 81 5.75 11.65 29.23
N THR A 82 5.49 12.85 29.74
CA THR A 82 5.55 14.13 29.03
C THR A 82 6.78 14.94 29.39
N THR A 83 7.50 14.57 30.45
CA THR A 83 8.73 15.24 30.89
C THR A 83 9.93 14.28 30.90
N LEU A 84 11.14 14.84 30.93
CA LEU A 84 12.37 14.04 31.05
C LEU A 84 12.45 13.28 32.39
N GLU A 85 11.88 13.85 33.46
CA GLU A 85 11.86 13.22 34.78
C GLU A 85 10.89 12.03 34.79
N GLU A 86 9.70 12.20 34.23
CA GLU A 86 8.71 11.13 34.08
C GLU A 86 9.25 9.97 33.22
N LEU A 87 9.98 10.27 32.13
CA LEU A 87 10.62 9.25 31.29
C LEU A 87 11.66 8.44 32.08
N ARG A 88 12.48 9.10 32.90
CA ARG A 88 13.47 8.42 33.75
C ARG A 88 12.80 7.59 34.85
N ALA A 89 11.72 8.11 35.45
CA ALA A 89 10.96 7.38 36.46
C ALA A 89 10.31 6.12 35.87
N ALA A 90 9.74 6.20 34.67
CA ALA A 90 9.15 5.06 33.97
C ALA A 90 10.18 3.98 33.59
N GLU A 91 11.39 4.37 33.17
CA GLU A 91 12.48 3.41 32.95
C GLU A 91 12.94 2.78 34.28
N ALA A 92 13.04 3.57 35.35
CA ALA A 92 13.42 3.06 36.67
C ALA A 92 12.40 2.03 37.19
N GLU A 93 11.10 2.27 36.98
CA GLU A 93 10.03 1.31 37.30
C GLU A 93 10.17 0.02 36.46
N THR A 94 10.44 0.15 35.17
CA THR A 94 10.68 -0.99 34.26
C THR A 94 11.87 -1.83 34.75
N LEU A 95 12.98 -1.19 35.09
CA LEU A 95 14.19 -1.86 35.58
C LEU A 95 13.97 -2.54 36.95
N ASP A 96 13.19 -1.91 37.83
CA ASP A 96 12.83 -2.47 39.13
C ASP A 96 11.97 -3.74 38.98
N ALA A 97 11.00 -3.74 38.06
CA ALA A 97 10.23 -4.94 37.71
C ALA A 97 11.13 -6.06 37.13
N MET A 98 12.08 -5.70 36.27
CA MET A 98 13.06 -6.65 35.73
C MET A 98 13.98 -7.25 36.81
N ARG A 99 14.41 -6.46 37.80
CA ARG A 99 15.22 -6.90 38.95
C ARG A 99 14.45 -7.81 39.90
N ARG A 100 13.13 -7.64 40.01
CA ARG A 100 12.26 -8.59 40.74
C ARG A 100 12.05 -9.90 40.00
N GLY A 101 12.46 -9.99 38.73
CA GLY A 101 12.27 -11.19 37.91
C GLY A 101 10.81 -11.47 37.58
N VAL A 102 9.99 -10.43 37.44
CA VAL A 102 8.59 -10.58 36.97
C VAL A 102 8.58 -11.22 35.59
N GLU A 103 7.68 -12.16 35.34
CA GLU A 103 7.68 -12.93 34.08
C GLU A 103 7.32 -12.09 32.86
N VAL A 104 6.41 -11.11 33.03
CA VAL A 104 5.97 -10.21 31.97
C VAL A 104 5.94 -8.78 32.49
N VAL A 105 6.67 -7.87 31.84
CA VAL A 105 6.56 -6.42 32.08
C VAL A 105 5.78 -5.81 30.93
N TYR A 106 4.60 -5.27 31.22
CA TYR A 106 3.71 -4.65 30.25
C TYR A 106 3.91 -3.13 30.20
N GLN A 107 3.95 -2.57 28.99
CA GLN A 107 4.23 -1.15 28.72
C GLN A 107 5.62 -0.70 29.22
N ALA A 108 6.62 -1.56 29.04
CA ALA A 108 7.99 -1.30 29.43
C ALA A 108 8.54 -0.05 28.74
N THR A 109 9.06 0.87 29.54
CA THR A 109 9.55 2.16 29.06
C THR A 109 11.06 2.22 29.12
N PHE A 110 11.65 2.73 28.06
CA PHE A 110 13.09 2.87 27.87
C PHE A 110 13.43 4.35 27.64
N PHE A 111 14.48 4.84 28.28
CA PHE A 111 14.95 6.21 28.08
C PHE A 111 16.45 6.38 28.36
N ASP A 112 17.24 6.77 27.36
CA ASP A 112 18.69 6.96 27.51
C ASP A 112 19.14 8.43 27.64
N GLY A 113 18.18 9.36 27.70
CA GLY A 113 18.43 10.81 27.65
C GLY A 113 18.13 11.44 26.28
N ARG A 114 18.16 10.66 25.20
CA ARG A 114 17.87 11.12 23.82
C ARG A 114 16.83 10.26 23.13
N TRP A 115 16.88 8.96 23.33
CA TRP A 115 15.95 7.97 22.81
C TRP A 115 14.94 7.61 23.88
N ARG A 116 13.67 7.59 23.49
CA ARG A 116 12.60 6.96 24.24
C ARG A 116 12.01 5.78 23.48
N GLY A 117 11.56 4.77 24.21
CA GLY A 117 10.86 3.62 23.64
C GLY A 117 9.81 3.10 24.61
N HIS A 118 8.70 2.61 24.05
CA HIS A 118 7.66 1.92 24.80
C HIS A 118 7.48 0.57 24.11
N ALA A 119 8.03 -0.47 24.71
CA ALA A 119 7.78 -1.83 24.28
C ALA A 119 6.47 -2.28 24.91
N ASP A 120 5.60 -2.90 24.11
CA ASP A 120 4.35 -3.42 24.64
C ASP A 120 4.64 -4.44 25.75
N PHE A 121 5.64 -5.31 25.58
CA PHE A 121 5.98 -6.36 26.54
C PHE A 121 7.49 -6.62 26.63
N LEU A 122 7.96 -6.95 27.84
CA LEU A 122 9.20 -7.70 28.06
C LEU A 122 8.87 -9.08 28.63
N LEU A 123 9.47 -10.11 28.05
CA LEU A 123 9.24 -11.50 28.41
C LEU A 123 10.49 -12.08 29.06
N ARG A 124 10.36 -12.56 30.31
CA ARG A 124 11.48 -13.16 31.05
C ARG A 124 11.94 -14.45 30.38
N THR A 125 13.24 -14.67 30.34
CA THR A 125 13.90 -15.89 29.90
C THR A 125 14.89 -16.38 30.95
N ASP A 126 15.16 -17.68 31.02
CA ASP A 126 16.07 -18.28 32.01
C ASP A 126 17.56 -18.12 31.67
N ARG A 127 17.90 -17.12 30.85
CA ARG A 127 19.28 -16.83 30.46
C ARG A 127 19.90 -15.85 31.48
N PRO A 128 21.06 -16.15 32.08
CA PRO A 128 21.69 -15.24 33.04
C PRO A 128 22.06 -13.88 32.45
N SER A 129 21.96 -12.85 33.29
CA SER A 129 22.28 -11.45 32.97
C SER A 129 22.73 -10.68 34.22
N ASP A 130 22.96 -9.38 34.11
CA ASP A 130 23.26 -8.52 35.26
C ASP A 130 22.08 -8.40 36.24
N LEU A 131 20.89 -8.89 35.86
CA LEU A 131 19.70 -8.96 36.72
C LEU A 131 19.68 -10.22 37.61
N GLY A 132 20.51 -11.22 37.32
CA GLY A 132 20.55 -12.50 38.03
C GLY A 132 20.50 -13.71 37.10
N ALA A 133 19.72 -14.74 37.47
CA ALA A 133 19.61 -15.99 36.73
C ALA A 133 18.73 -15.90 35.47
N TRP A 134 18.17 -14.73 35.18
CA TRP A 134 17.25 -14.49 34.07
C TRP A 134 17.63 -13.24 33.27
N SER A 135 17.02 -13.10 32.10
CA SER A 135 17.10 -11.93 31.21
C SER A 135 15.73 -11.69 30.58
N TYR A 136 15.62 -10.69 29.72
CA TYR A 136 14.37 -10.40 29.00
C TYR A 136 14.59 -10.35 27.50
N ASP A 137 13.58 -10.80 26.76
CA ASP A 137 13.37 -10.54 25.34
C ASP A 137 12.25 -9.51 25.16
N VAL A 138 12.24 -8.81 24.02
CA VAL A 138 11.23 -7.78 23.73
C VAL A 138 10.12 -8.39 22.89
N ALA A 139 8.87 -8.06 23.21
CA ALA A 139 7.70 -8.40 22.40
C ALA A 139 6.84 -7.17 22.11
N ASP A 140 6.37 -7.06 20.86
CA ASP A 140 5.56 -5.94 20.38
C ASP A 140 4.38 -6.48 19.56
N THR A 141 3.20 -5.94 19.80
CA THR A 141 1.94 -6.38 19.18
C THR A 141 1.63 -5.51 17.96
N LYS A 142 1.21 -6.14 16.87
CA LYS A 142 0.93 -5.45 15.60
C LYS A 142 -0.30 -6.06 14.93
N LEU A 143 -1.23 -5.21 14.50
CA LEU A 143 -2.42 -5.63 13.74
C LEU A 143 -2.12 -6.30 12.40
N ALA A 144 -0.93 -6.06 11.82
CA ALA A 144 -0.55 -6.72 10.59
C ALA A 144 -0.41 -8.24 10.81
N ARG A 145 -0.90 -9.04 9.86
CA ARG A 145 -0.77 -10.52 9.85
C ARG A 145 0.63 -11.03 9.49
N GLY A 146 1.51 -10.14 9.11
CA GLY A 146 2.88 -10.46 8.72
C GLY A 146 3.84 -9.48 9.35
N VAL A 147 5.04 -9.97 9.66
CA VAL A 147 6.11 -9.18 10.25
C VAL A 147 6.60 -8.15 9.23
N LYS A 148 6.46 -6.86 9.57
CA LYS A 148 6.96 -5.75 8.74
C LYS A 148 8.33 -5.31 9.22
N ALA A 149 9.22 -4.97 8.28
CA ALA A 149 10.57 -4.48 8.58
C ALA A 149 10.59 -3.29 9.55
N GLY A 150 9.62 -2.38 9.44
CA GLY A 150 9.47 -1.25 10.37
C GLY A 150 9.20 -1.69 11.82
N ALA A 151 8.41 -2.74 12.04
CA ALA A 151 8.16 -3.27 13.37
C ALA A 151 9.42 -3.91 13.97
N LEU A 152 10.19 -4.64 13.18
CA LEU A 152 11.47 -5.20 13.62
C LEU A 152 12.48 -4.12 14.00
N LEU A 153 12.58 -3.05 13.20
CA LEU A 153 13.44 -1.92 13.55
C LEU A 153 12.97 -1.21 14.81
N GLN A 154 11.66 -1.08 15.02
CA GLN A 154 11.11 -0.50 16.24
C GLN A 154 11.56 -1.32 17.47
N VAL A 155 11.43 -2.64 17.40
CA VAL A 155 11.84 -3.54 18.49
C VAL A 155 13.36 -3.59 18.66
N CYS A 156 14.14 -3.41 17.59
CA CYS A 156 15.60 -3.26 17.71
C CYS A 156 16.00 -2.03 18.55
N VAL A 157 15.27 -0.91 18.47
CA VAL A 157 15.51 0.28 19.31
C VAL A 157 15.35 -0.08 20.79
N TYR A 158 14.33 -0.86 21.12
CA TYR A 158 14.06 -1.30 22.49
C TYR A 158 15.13 -2.27 22.97
N ALA A 159 15.50 -3.23 22.12
CA ALA A 159 16.55 -4.21 22.40
C ALA A 159 17.92 -3.57 22.68
N ASP A 160 18.25 -2.46 22.01
CA ASP A 160 19.49 -1.71 22.23
C ASP A 160 19.57 -1.14 23.66
N ARG A 161 18.49 -0.49 24.13
CA ARG A 161 18.43 0.00 25.51
C ARG A 161 18.36 -1.14 26.52
N LEU A 162 17.56 -2.18 26.24
CA LEU A 162 17.47 -3.37 27.08
C LEU A 162 18.83 -4.05 27.29
N THR A 163 19.64 -4.15 26.24
CA THR A 163 21.00 -4.69 26.30
C THR A 163 21.84 -3.95 27.33
N THR A 164 21.71 -2.62 27.41
CA THR A 164 22.43 -1.80 28.39
C THR A 164 21.92 -2.05 29.81
N LEU A 165 20.61 -2.21 29.99
CA LEU A 165 19.99 -2.36 31.31
C LEU A 165 20.24 -3.73 31.96
N GLN A 166 20.31 -4.81 31.16
CA GLN A 166 20.54 -6.17 31.65
C GLN A 166 21.96 -6.70 31.38
N GLY A 167 22.83 -5.92 30.73
CA GLY A 167 24.22 -6.26 30.44
C GLY A 167 24.45 -7.24 29.28
N VAL A 168 23.40 -7.91 28.79
CA VAL A 168 23.47 -8.87 27.69
C VAL A 168 22.38 -8.59 26.64
N PRO A 169 22.65 -8.81 25.34
CA PRO A 169 21.65 -8.58 24.32
C PRO A 169 20.51 -9.61 24.42
N PRO A 170 19.25 -9.20 24.20
CA PRO A 170 18.15 -10.15 24.08
C PRO A 170 18.44 -11.12 22.93
N GLU A 171 17.99 -12.37 23.09
CA GLU A 171 18.16 -13.36 22.04
C GLU A 171 17.15 -13.13 20.91
N ARG A 172 15.92 -12.77 21.29
CA ARG A 172 14.77 -12.70 20.39
C ARG A 172 14.10 -11.34 20.43
N LEU A 173 13.54 -10.99 19.28
CA LEU A 173 12.59 -9.92 19.05
C LEU A 173 11.28 -10.60 18.65
N VAL A 174 10.25 -10.48 19.46
CA VAL A 174 8.97 -11.16 19.21
C VAL A 174 7.98 -10.16 18.63
N ILE A 175 7.43 -10.46 17.47
CA ILE A 175 6.32 -9.70 16.90
C ILE A 175 5.05 -10.55 17.02
N VAL A 176 4.04 -10.04 17.70
CA VAL A 176 2.74 -10.70 17.83
C VAL A 176 1.80 -10.13 16.79
N THR A 177 1.55 -10.88 15.72
CA THR A 177 0.73 -10.44 14.58
C THR A 177 -0.76 -10.42 14.92
N GLY A 178 -1.58 -9.78 14.08
CA GLY A 178 -3.01 -9.54 14.35
C GLY A 178 -3.86 -10.81 14.45
N ASP A 179 -3.35 -11.95 14.00
CA ASP A 179 -3.92 -13.29 14.19
C ASP A 179 -3.50 -13.94 15.52
N GLY A 180 -2.81 -13.19 16.39
CA GLY A 180 -2.33 -13.64 17.69
C GLY A 180 -1.08 -14.53 17.65
N VAL A 181 -0.50 -14.78 16.48
CA VAL A 181 0.70 -15.63 16.32
C VAL A 181 1.96 -14.87 16.76
N GLU A 182 2.81 -15.54 17.55
CA GLU A 182 4.12 -15.01 17.93
C GLU A 182 5.17 -15.38 16.85
N HIS A 183 5.86 -14.37 16.33
CA HIS A 183 6.97 -14.53 15.38
C HIS A 183 8.28 -14.15 16.08
N PRO A 184 9.02 -15.13 16.64
CA PRO A 184 10.30 -14.88 17.27
C PRO A 184 11.42 -14.75 16.23
N GLU A 185 12.08 -13.60 16.23
CA GLU A 185 13.15 -13.24 15.31
C GLU A 185 14.46 -13.05 16.07
N ARG A 186 15.61 -13.48 15.52
CA ARG A 186 16.89 -13.35 16.22
C ARG A 186 17.44 -11.93 16.05
N LEU A 187 17.74 -11.23 17.16
CA LEU A 187 18.32 -9.88 17.10
C LEU A 187 19.59 -9.83 16.22
N ALA A 188 20.41 -10.87 16.29
CA ALA A 188 21.67 -10.97 15.54
C ALA A 188 21.50 -10.78 14.02
N ASP A 189 20.34 -11.15 13.46
CA ASP A 189 20.09 -11.10 12.03
C ASP A 189 19.75 -9.66 11.55
N TYR A 190 19.37 -8.77 12.48
CA TYR A 190 18.96 -7.39 12.18
C TYR A 190 19.90 -6.32 12.76
N ALA A 191 20.67 -6.66 13.80
CA ALA A 191 21.43 -5.69 14.60
C ALA A 191 22.41 -4.84 13.77
N ALA A 192 23.07 -5.41 12.76
CA ALA A 192 24.01 -4.67 11.91
C ALA A 192 23.32 -3.60 11.05
N PHE A 193 22.18 -3.96 10.46
CA PHE A 193 21.37 -3.03 9.69
C PHE A 193 20.79 -1.94 10.59
N TYR A 194 20.20 -2.33 11.73
CA TYR A 194 19.69 -1.40 12.74
C TYR A 194 20.72 -0.34 13.15
N ARG A 195 21.95 -0.75 13.53
CA ARG A 195 23.02 0.18 13.91
C ARG A 195 23.34 1.18 12.79
N THR A 196 23.31 0.73 11.54
CA THR A 196 23.57 1.61 10.38
C THR A 196 22.46 2.64 10.21
N VAL A 197 21.19 2.22 10.31
CA VAL A 197 20.04 3.13 10.17
C VAL A 197 19.99 4.12 11.34
N LYS A 198 20.20 3.64 12.58
CA LYS A 198 20.26 4.48 13.79
C LYS A 198 21.37 5.53 13.68
N ALA A 199 22.59 5.15 13.31
CA ALA A 199 23.69 6.10 13.17
C ALA A 199 23.40 7.20 12.13
N ARG A 200 22.77 6.85 10.99
CA ARG A 200 22.38 7.84 9.97
C ARG A 200 21.30 8.78 10.48
N PHE A 201 20.31 8.25 11.20
CA PHE A 201 19.25 9.06 11.79
C PHE A 201 19.78 9.98 12.91
N GLU A 202 20.67 9.48 13.78
CA GLU A 202 21.30 10.29 14.82
C GLU A 202 22.16 11.41 14.21
N ALA A 203 22.91 11.12 13.14
CA ALA A 203 23.65 12.16 12.42
C ALA A 203 22.71 13.22 11.80
N ARG A 204 21.50 12.84 11.40
CA ARG A 204 20.47 13.73 10.84
C ARG A 204 19.84 14.64 11.90
N VAL A 205 19.57 14.09 13.10
CA VAL A 205 18.80 14.75 14.16
C VAL A 205 19.67 15.49 15.16
N PHE A 206 20.79 14.89 15.56
CA PHE A 206 21.70 15.39 16.59
C PHE A 206 23.02 15.91 16.04
N GLY A 207 23.25 15.80 14.74
CA GLY A 207 24.46 16.31 14.10
C GLY A 207 24.43 17.83 13.94
N ASP A 208 25.62 18.45 13.97
CA ASP A 208 25.79 19.89 13.75
C ASP A 208 25.77 20.28 12.25
N LEU A 209 25.60 19.29 11.37
CA LEU A 209 25.54 19.55 9.94
C LEU A 209 24.22 20.23 9.57
N PRO A 210 24.23 21.17 8.61
CA PRO A 210 23.00 21.72 8.08
C PRO A 210 22.08 20.58 7.62
N ALA A 211 20.79 20.72 7.91
CA ALA A 211 19.78 19.81 7.43
C ALA A 211 19.91 19.66 5.90
N PRO A 212 20.04 18.43 5.34
CA PRO A 212 19.96 18.27 3.89
C PRO A 212 18.68 18.89 3.36
N ASP A 213 18.82 19.52 2.20
CA ASP A 213 17.70 20.00 1.41
C ASP A 213 16.93 18.78 0.88
N THR A 214 15.71 18.60 1.39
CA THR A 214 14.84 17.47 1.04
C THR A 214 13.59 17.96 0.35
N TYR A 215 13.07 17.12 -0.55
CA TYR A 215 11.86 17.38 -1.31
C TYR A 215 10.74 16.38 -0.93
N PRO A 216 9.46 16.79 -0.93
CA PRO A 216 8.32 15.92 -0.67
C PRO A 216 8.00 14.95 -1.82
N ASP A 217 8.98 14.16 -2.26
CA ASP A 217 8.74 13.09 -3.25
C ASP A 217 7.68 12.09 -2.74
N PRO A 218 6.78 11.59 -3.62
CA PRO A 218 5.77 10.63 -3.21
C PRO A 218 6.41 9.30 -2.78
N VAL A 219 6.03 8.84 -1.60
CA VAL A 219 6.44 7.56 -1.01
C VAL A 219 5.23 6.86 -0.42
N ASP A 220 5.32 5.55 -0.18
CA ASP A 220 4.19 4.75 0.34
C ASP A 220 3.68 5.28 1.69
N HIS A 221 4.56 5.83 2.52
CA HIS A 221 4.21 6.42 3.81
C HIS A 221 3.26 7.62 3.72
N CYS A 222 3.18 8.29 2.56
CA CYS A 222 2.29 9.44 2.35
C CYS A 222 0.83 9.15 2.69
N ARG A 223 0.36 7.90 2.57
CA ARG A 223 -1.03 7.49 2.83
C ARG A 223 -1.49 7.70 4.27
N VAL A 224 -0.57 7.61 5.23
CA VAL A 224 -0.85 7.75 6.67
C VAL A 224 -0.15 8.97 7.28
N CYS A 225 0.59 9.72 6.46
CA CYS A 225 1.43 10.81 6.92
C CYS A 225 0.58 12.08 7.13
N ALA A 226 0.59 12.61 8.35
CA ALA A 226 -0.12 13.86 8.67
C ALA A 226 0.38 15.08 7.88
N TRP A 227 1.61 15.05 7.36
CA TRP A 227 2.17 16.12 6.53
C TRP A 227 1.78 16.03 5.06
N PHE A 228 1.04 14.99 4.66
CA PHE A 228 0.64 14.80 3.28
C PHE A 228 -0.02 16.03 2.63
N PRO A 229 -0.94 16.76 3.28
CA PRO A 229 -1.52 17.98 2.72
C PRO A 229 -0.45 19.03 2.38
N THR A 230 0.42 19.36 3.33
CA THR A 230 1.54 20.31 3.14
C THR A 230 2.46 19.88 2.01
N CYS A 231 2.83 18.59 1.98
CA CYS A 231 3.66 18.02 0.92
C CYS A 231 2.98 18.08 -0.45
N MET A 232 1.66 17.85 -0.50
CA MET A 232 0.88 17.93 -1.73
C MET A 232 0.75 19.37 -2.23
N ASP A 233 0.49 20.32 -1.32
CA ASP A 233 0.41 21.74 -1.66
C ASP A 233 1.73 22.25 -2.24
N ARG A 234 2.86 21.88 -1.63
CA ARG A 234 4.19 22.19 -2.16
C ARG A 234 4.40 21.60 -3.55
N ARG A 235 4.08 20.31 -3.75
CA ARG A 235 4.19 19.67 -5.08
C ARG A 235 3.33 20.35 -6.14
N ARG A 236 2.13 20.81 -5.79
CA ARG A 236 1.25 21.57 -6.70
C ARG A 236 1.78 22.95 -7.01
N ALA A 237 2.28 23.66 -6.00
CA ALA A 237 2.91 24.98 -6.17
C ALA A 237 4.15 24.91 -7.08
N ASP A 238 4.95 23.85 -6.93
CA ASP A 238 6.17 23.63 -7.71
C ASP A 238 5.91 23.01 -9.11
N ASP A 239 4.64 22.76 -9.45
CA ASP A 239 4.23 22.04 -10.67
C ASP A 239 4.96 20.69 -10.88
N HIS A 240 5.14 19.95 -9.77
CA HIS A 240 6.01 18.78 -9.75
C HIS A 240 5.53 17.64 -10.65
N LEU A 241 6.46 16.93 -11.29
CA LEU A 241 6.18 15.83 -12.22
C LEU A 241 5.34 14.69 -11.64
N SER A 242 5.35 14.50 -10.31
CA SER A 242 4.52 13.47 -9.66
C SER A 242 3.02 13.69 -9.84
N LEU A 243 2.58 14.88 -10.26
CA LEU A 243 1.19 15.19 -10.59
C LEU A 243 0.75 14.58 -11.93
N VAL A 244 1.71 14.18 -12.78
CA VAL A 244 1.42 13.52 -14.05
C VAL A 244 0.96 12.08 -13.77
N ALA A 245 -0.23 11.72 -14.24
CA ALA A 245 -0.77 10.39 -14.00
C ALA A 245 0.15 9.29 -14.56
N GLY A 246 0.43 8.28 -13.75
CA GLY A 246 1.34 7.20 -14.12
C GLY A 246 2.83 7.58 -14.17
N MET A 247 3.20 8.74 -13.63
CA MET A 247 4.59 9.09 -13.36
C MET A 247 5.21 8.12 -12.35
N THR A 248 6.51 7.83 -12.52
CA THR A 248 7.28 7.02 -11.58
C THR A 248 8.48 7.82 -11.09
N ARG A 249 8.96 7.53 -9.89
CA ARG A 249 10.15 8.17 -9.32
C ARG A 249 11.35 8.13 -10.29
N THR A 250 11.60 6.97 -10.90
CA THR A 250 12.69 6.81 -11.86
C THR A 250 12.56 7.71 -13.08
N TYR A 251 11.33 8.00 -13.54
CA TYR A 251 11.11 8.93 -14.66
C TYR A 251 11.22 10.39 -14.19
N THR A 252 10.70 10.71 -13.01
CA THR A 252 10.88 12.03 -12.37
C THR A 252 12.36 12.40 -12.29
N GLU A 253 13.18 11.54 -11.70
CA GLU A 253 14.63 11.76 -11.53
C GLU A 253 15.32 11.98 -12.89
N ARG A 254 15.00 11.16 -13.91
CA ARG A 254 15.60 11.29 -15.25
C ARG A 254 15.19 12.55 -15.99
N LEU A 255 13.95 13.00 -15.81
CA LEU A 255 13.42 14.22 -16.43
C LEU A 255 14.03 15.46 -15.77
N ILE A 256 14.11 15.48 -14.44
CA ILE A 256 14.79 16.55 -13.68
C ILE A 256 16.27 16.63 -14.10
N ASP A 257 16.97 15.49 -14.19
CA ASP A 257 18.38 15.43 -14.65
C ASP A 257 18.58 15.99 -16.08
N ASP A 258 17.58 15.89 -16.96
CA ASP A 258 17.62 16.41 -18.35
C ASP A 258 17.00 17.83 -18.48
N GLY A 259 16.73 18.50 -17.36
CA GLY A 259 16.24 19.88 -17.32
C GLY A 259 14.74 20.03 -17.63
N VAL A 260 13.93 19.00 -17.36
CA VAL A 260 12.46 19.01 -17.50
C VAL A 260 11.82 18.80 -16.12
N PRO A 261 11.90 19.78 -15.19
CA PRO A 261 11.53 19.57 -13.79
C PRO A 261 10.03 19.63 -13.49
N THR A 262 9.20 20.20 -14.38
CA THR A 262 7.78 20.42 -14.12
C THR A 262 6.84 19.65 -15.08
N LEU A 263 5.58 19.49 -14.66
CA LEU A 263 4.51 19.01 -15.53
C LEU A 263 4.34 19.92 -16.75
N ALA A 264 4.43 21.25 -16.60
CA ALA A 264 4.40 22.17 -17.73
C ALA A 264 5.55 21.91 -18.71
N ASP A 265 6.79 21.80 -18.23
CA ASP A 265 7.96 21.54 -19.08
C ASP A 265 7.80 20.21 -19.83
N LEU A 266 7.32 19.16 -19.15
CA LEU A 266 7.07 17.88 -19.81
C LEU A 266 5.92 17.97 -20.81
N GLY A 267 4.86 18.71 -20.52
CA GLY A 267 3.70 18.89 -21.40
C GLY A 267 4.01 19.68 -22.67
N GLU A 268 5.03 20.54 -22.63
CA GLU A 268 5.51 21.35 -23.75
C GLU A 268 6.73 20.75 -24.46
N LEU A 269 7.26 19.63 -23.95
CA LEU A 269 8.42 18.96 -24.51
C LEU A 269 8.16 18.57 -25.98
N PRO A 270 9.05 18.92 -26.94
CA PRO A 270 8.86 18.57 -28.34
C PRO A 270 8.74 17.06 -28.58
N ALA A 271 7.97 16.69 -29.61
CA ALA A 271 7.59 15.30 -29.87
C ALA A 271 8.79 14.37 -30.17
N ASP A 272 9.86 14.94 -30.73
CA ASP A 272 11.10 14.31 -31.15
C ASP A 272 12.24 14.41 -30.12
N ARG A 273 12.08 15.22 -29.06
CA ARG A 273 13.08 15.34 -27.99
C ARG A 273 13.15 14.05 -27.17
N ALA A 274 14.25 13.32 -27.31
CA ALA A 274 14.58 12.18 -26.47
C ALA A 274 15.07 12.63 -25.10
N VAL A 275 14.91 11.81 -24.06
CA VAL A 275 15.48 12.02 -22.72
C VAL A 275 16.50 10.92 -22.45
N PRO A 276 17.74 11.24 -22.01
CA PRO A 276 18.78 10.24 -21.75
C PRO A 276 18.31 9.13 -20.81
N ARG A 277 18.69 7.88 -21.11
CA ARG A 277 18.34 6.69 -20.32
C ARG A 277 16.82 6.44 -20.22
N MET A 278 15.99 7.01 -21.09
CA MET A 278 14.56 6.71 -21.16
C MET A 278 14.18 6.07 -22.50
N ASN A 279 13.36 5.02 -22.42
CA ASN A 279 12.80 4.39 -23.61
C ASN A 279 11.80 5.33 -24.29
N PRO A 280 11.79 5.44 -25.64
CA PRO A 280 10.91 6.35 -26.35
C PRO A 280 9.41 6.12 -26.08
N ARG A 281 8.97 4.86 -25.96
CA ARG A 281 7.55 4.54 -25.78
C ARG A 281 7.00 5.04 -24.42
N PRO A 282 7.61 4.73 -23.26
CA PRO A 282 7.19 5.33 -21.99
C PRO A 282 7.28 6.85 -21.94
N LEU A 283 8.34 7.44 -22.53
CA LEU A 283 8.51 8.90 -22.60
C LEU A 283 7.34 9.55 -23.36
N ARG A 284 7.00 9.03 -24.55
CA ARG A 284 5.82 9.50 -25.30
C ARG A 284 4.56 9.44 -24.45
N ARG A 285 4.33 8.31 -23.76
CA ARG A 285 3.12 8.13 -22.94
C ARG A 285 2.98 9.18 -21.84
N ILE A 286 4.03 9.41 -21.05
CA ILE A 286 3.98 10.38 -19.93
C ILE A 286 3.98 11.83 -20.43
N ARG A 287 4.62 12.10 -21.57
CA ARG A 287 4.58 13.41 -22.23
C ARG A 287 3.18 13.74 -22.72
N ASP A 288 2.54 12.82 -23.44
CA ASP A 288 1.19 13.04 -23.94
C ASP A 288 0.19 13.20 -22.79
N GLN A 289 0.40 12.46 -21.69
CA GLN A 289 -0.36 12.60 -20.44
C GLN A 289 -0.17 13.99 -19.83
N ALA A 290 1.07 14.46 -19.68
CA ALA A 290 1.38 15.79 -19.16
C ALA A 290 0.80 16.91 -20.07
N ARG A 291 0.89 16.75 -21.39
CA ARG A 291 0.29 17.67 -22.37
C ARG A 291 -1.20 17.80 -22.14
N LEU A 292 -1.92 16.67 -22.04
CA LEU A 292 -3.37 16.70 -21.84
C LEU A 292 -3.75 17.32 -20.49
N GLN A 293 -3.03 16.97 -19.42
CA GLN A 293 -3.24 17.57 -18.10
C GLN A 293 -2.99 19.09 -18.11
N LEU A 294 -1.92 19.54 -18.79
CA LEU A 294 -1.61 20.96 -18.96
C LEU A 294 -2.71 21.68 -19.74
N SER A 295 -3.20 21.09 -20.82
CA SER A 295 -4.31 21.64 -21.62
C SER A 295 -5.59 21.76 -20.80
N GLY A 296 -5.95 20.73 -20.03
CA GLY A 296 -7.12 20.77 -19.15
C GLY A 296 -7.01 21.84 -18.07
N ARG A 297 -5.83 21.96 -17.44
CA ARG A 297 -5.52 23.02 -16.48
C ARG A 297 -5.68 24.41 -17.10
N ARG A 298 -5.16 24.64 -18.31
CA ARG A 298 -5.26 25.92 -19.04
C ARG A 298 -6.69 26.26 -19.43
N ALA A 299 -7.46 25.25 -19.85
CA ALA A 299 -8.85 25.42 -20.24
C ALA A 299 -9.80 25.58 -19.03
N GLY A 300 -9.35 25.22 -17.82
CA GLY A 300 -10.23 25.14 -16.65
C GLY A 300 -11.31 24.06 -16.79
N ALA A 301 -11.06 23.03 -17.59
CA ALA A 301 -12.02 22.00 -17.94
C ALA A 301 -11.37 20.62 -17.93
N LEU A 302 -12.17 19.59 -17.64
CA LEU A 302 -11.74 18.20 -17.77
C LEU A 302 -11.74 17.82 -19.25
N LEU A 303 -10.60 17.35 -19.72
CA LEU A 303 -10.38 16.89 -21.09
C LEU A 303 -10.06 15.40 -21.08
N TYR A 304 -10.45 14.73 -22.15
CA TYR A 304 -10.00 13.38 -22.44
C TYR A 304 -9.73 13.21 -23.93
N GLU A 305 -8.93 12.22 -24.26
CA GLU A 305 -8.61 11.79 -25.61
C GLU A 305 -8.69 10.27 -25.67
N LEU A 306 -9.13 9.73 -26.81
CA LEU A 306 -9.11 8.30 -27.04
C LEU A 306 -7.68 7.87 -27.41
N VAL A 307 -7.24 6.74 -26.86
CA VAL A 307 -5.94 6.15 -27.17
C VAL A 307 -6.12 5.20 -28.36
N PRO A 308 -5.37 5.39 -29.47
CA PRO A 308 -5.46 4.51 -30.63
C PRO A 308 -5.15 3.04 -30.26
N PRO A 309 -5.83 2.07 -30.88
CA PRO A 309 -5.52 0.66 -30.66
C PRO A 309 -4.07 0.36 -31.07
N ASP A 310 -3.38 -0.42 -30.24
CA ASP A 310 -2.02 -0.88 -30.52
C ASP A 310 -2.11 -2.14 -31.39
N PRO A 311 -1.60 -2.16 -32.63
CA PRO A 311 -1.62 -3.34 -33.48
C PRO A 311 -0.91 -4.54 -32.85
N GLU A 312 0.07 -4.29 -31.97
CA GLU A 312 0.81 -5.32 -31.23
C GLU A 312 0.03 -5.85 -30.01
N ALA A 313 -1.09 -5.21 -29.66
CA ALA A 313 -1.97 -5.60 -28.55
C ALA A 313 -3.46 -5.34 -28.91
N PRO A 314 -4.04 -6.08 -29.86
CA PRO A 314 -5.35 -5.78 -30.44
C PRO A 314 -6.54 -5.91 -29.47
N GLY A 315 -6.37 -6.61 -28.33
CA GLY A 315 -7.40 -6.80 -27.30
C GLY A 315 -7.29 -5.86 -26.11
N HIS A 316 -6.63 -4.70 -26.26
CA HIS A 316 -6.40 -3.73 -25.17
C HIS A 316 -7.22 -2.45 -25.35
N GLY A 317 -7.36 -1.67 -24.26
CA GLY A 317 -8.14 -0.43 -24.28
C GLY A 317 -9.60 -0.68 -24.64
N LEU A 318 -10.18 0.18 -25.47
CA LEU A 318 -11.58 0.04 -25.90
C LEU A 318 -11.86 -1.24 -26.69
N ALA A 319 -10.84 -1.86 -27.30
CA ALA A 319 -10.99 -3.14 -27.98
C ALA A 319 -11.12 -4.33 -27.00
N ALA A 320 -10.82 -4.13 -25.71
CA ALA A 320 -11.01 -5.15 -24.68
C ALA A 320 -12.49 -5.30 -24.24
N LEU A 321 -13.37 -4.41 -24.66
CA LEU A 321 -14.79 -4.43 -24.28
C LEU A 321 -15.54 -5.52 -25.06
N PRO A 322 -16.14 -6.51 -24.36
CA PRO A 322 -17.01 -7.50 -25.00
C PRO A 322 -18.32 -6.85 -25.49
N GLU A 323 -19.11 -7.60 -26.25
CA GLU A 323 -20.43 -7.11 -26.68
C GLU A 323 -21.34 -7.05 -25.44
N PRO A 324 -22.03 -5.92 -25.18
CA PRO A 324 -22.94 -5.83 -24.05
C PRO A 324 -24.08 -6.85 -24.13
N SER A 325 -24.36 -7.49 -23.00
CA SER A 325 -25.52 -8.36 -22.82
C SER A 325 -26.56 -7.70 -21.93
N ALA A 326 -27.84 -8.01 -22.16
CA ALA A 326 -28.92 -7.64 -21.24
C ALA A 326 -28.81 -8.33 -19.87
N LEU A 327 -28.02 -9.41 -19.76
CA LEU A 327 -27.77 -10.14 -18.52
C LEU A 327 -26.46 -9.74 -17.83
N ASP A 328 -25.73 -8.75 -18.35
CA ASP A 328 -24.53 -8.22 -17.73
C ASP A 328 -24.74 -7.81 -16.26
N LEU A 329 -23.69 -7.98 -15.47
CA LEU A 329 -23.65 -7.66 -14.04
C LEU A 329 -22.56 -6.64 -13.74
N PHE A 330 -22.80 -5.78 -12.76
CA PHE A 330 -21.85 -4.78 -12.27
C PHE A 330 -21.60 -5.04 -10.80
N PHE A 331 -20.36 -5.36 -10.48
CA PHE A 331 -19.98 -5.96 -9.22
C PHE A 331 -19.01 -5.06 -8.46
N ASP A 332 -19.31 -4.86 -7.18
CA ASP A 332 -18.43 -4.23 -6.20
C ASP A 332 -18.52 -5.03 -4.89
N ILE A 333 -17.41 -5.08 -4.13
CA ILE A 333 -17.33 -5.87 -2.90
C ILE A 333 -16.71 -5.05 -1.77
N GLU A 334 -17.39 -5.05 -0.63
CA GLU A 334 -16.89 -4.42 0.59
C GLU A 334 -16.30 -5.47 1.53
N ALA A 335 -15.21 -5.09 2.18
CA ALA A 335 -14.50 -5.95 3.11
C ALA A 335 -13.99 -5.17 4.31
N ASP A 336 -14.00 -5.81 5.47
CA ASP A 336 -13.34 -5.35 6.66
C ASP A 336 -12.11 -6.24 6.91
N PRO A 337 -10.88 -5.73 6.70
CA PRO A 337 -9.66 -6.50 6.88
C PRO A 337 -9.40 -6.88 8.35
N TRP A 338 -10.12 -6.28 9.30
CA TRP A 338 -9.98 -6.47 10.74
C TRP A 338 -11.15 -7.24 11.36
N ALA A 339 -12.24 -7.44 10.65
CA ALA A 339 -13.32 -8.30 11.10
C ALA A 339 -12.85 -9.76 11.22
N LEU A 340 -13.21 -10.38 12.33
CA LEU A 340 -12.76 -11.73 12.72
C LEU A 340 -11.23 -11.84 12.80
N ASP A 341 -10.72 -13.03 13.11
CA ASP A 341 -9.27 -13.28 13.10
C ASP A 341 -8.66 -13.20 11.70
N ASP A 342 -9.49 -13.14 10.64
CA ASP A 342 -9.29 -13.35 9.20
C ASP A 342 -9.35 -12.23 8.15
N GLY A 343 -9.98 -11.10 8.53
CA GLY A 343 -10.72 -10.26 7.58
C GLY A 343 -12.04 -10.91 7.13
N LEU A 344 -13.01 -10.10 6.74
CA LEU A 344 -14.33 -10.52 6.31
C LEU A 344 -14.83 -9.72 5.10
N GLU A 345 -15.29 -10.42 4.09
CA GLU A 345 -15.88 -9.86 2.89
C GLU A 345 -17.40 -9.83 3.11
N TYR A 346 -17.89 -8.72 3.66
CA TYR A 346 -19.21 -8.69 4.29
C TYR A 346 -20.36 -8.32 3.36
N LEU A 347 -20.09 -7.68 2.22
CA LEU A 347 -21.11 -7.27 1.25
C LEU A 347 -20.62 -7.50 -0.18
N LEU A 348 -21.30 -8.38 -0.90
CA LEU A 348 -21.16 -8.57 -2.34
C LEU A 348 -22.32 -7.84 -3.03
N GLY A 349 -22.01 -6.70 -3.62
CA GLY A 349 -22.95 -5.83 -4.30
C GLY A 349 -23.08 -6.16 -5.77
N VAL A 350 -24.31 -6.29 -6.27
CA VAL A 350 -24.54 -6.56 -7.69
C VAL A 350 -25.64 -5.66 -8.23
N ALA A 351 -25.32 -4.88 -9.26
CA ALA A 351 -26.30 -4.11 -10.03
C ALA A 351 -26.47 -4.65 -11.45
N TRP A 352 -27.64 -4.42 -12.05
CA TRP A 352 -27.93 -4.71 -13.45
C TRP A 352 -29.04 -3.80 -13.98
N ARG A 353 -29.24 -3.81 -15.30
CA ARG A 353 -30.34 -3.09 -15.94
C ARG A 353 -31.55 -4.01 -16.06
N ASP A 354 -32.71 -3.58 -15.59
CA ASP A 354 -33.96 -4.32 -15.78
C ASP A 354 -34.52 -4.15 -17.20
N GLY A 355 -35.62 -4.84 -17.51
CA GLY A 355 -36.29 -4.74 -18.82
C GLY A 355 -36.89 -3.37 -19.13
N ASN A 356 -37.01 -2.48 -18.14
CA ASN A 356 -37.52 -1.11 -18.28
C ASN A 356 -36.39 -0.07 -18.37
N GLY A 357 -35.13 -0.51 -18.33
CA GLY A 357 -33.97 0.36 -18.34
C GLY A 357 -33.59 0.96 -16.98
N THR A 358 -34.26 0.58 -15.89
CA THR A 358 -33.93 1.02 -14.53
C THR A 358 -32.80 0.18 -13.93
N HIS A 359 -32.10 0.75 -12.93
CA HIS A 359 -30.99 0.06 -12.26
C HIS A 359 -31.51 -0.69 -11.04
N GLU A 360 -31.47 -2.01 -11.14
CA GLU A 360 -31.71 -2.91 -10.02
C GLU A 360 -30.42 -3.17 -9.26
N TYR A 361 -30.54 -3.41 -7.97
CA TYR A 361 -29.42 -3.68 -7.08
C TYR A 361 -29.78 -4.76 -6.06
N ARG A 362 -28.84 -5.67 -5.82
CA ARG A 362 -28.95 -6.72 -4.82
C ARG A 362 -27.72 -6.70 -3.91
N PRO A 363 -27.89 -6.38 -2.62
CA PRO A 363 -26.85 -6.61 -1.63
C PRO A 363 -26.89 -8.07 -1.18
N ILE A 364 -25.72 -8.73 -1.14
CA ILE A 364 -25.57 -10.09 -0.62
C ILE A 364 -24.64 -10.04 0.59
N TRP A 365 -25.20 -10.23 1.79
CA TRP A 365 -24.50 -10.00 3.06
C TRP A 365 -23.92 -11.27 3.68
N GLY A 366 -22.76 -11.13 4.30
CA GLY A 366 -22.10 -12.16 5.10
C GLY A 366 -21.45 -11.59 6.36
N HIS A 367 -22.14 -11.65 7.50
CA HIS A 367 -21.68 -11.00 8.74
C HIS A 367 -20.82 -11.88 9.66
N ASP A 368 -20.62 -13.14 9.28
CA ASP A 368 -19.75 -14.10 9.94
C ASP A 368 -19.12 -15.00 8.87
N ARG A 369 -18.19 -15.87 9.24
CA ARG A 369 -17.50 -16.73 8.25
C ARG A 369 -18.46 -17.65 7.48
N ARG A 370 -19.54 -18.11 8.10
CA ARG A 370 -20.57 -18.95 7.44
C ARG A 370 -21.43 -18.10 6.50
N GLY A 371 -21.77 -16.88 6.90
CA GLY A 371 -22.48 -15.89 6.11
C GLY A 371 -21.66 -15.45 4.90
N GLU A 372 -20.37 -15.18 5.05
CA GLU A 372 -19.45 -14.87 3.94
C GLU A 372 -19.41 -16.01 2.92
N LYS A 373 -19.31 -17.27 3.39
CA LYS A 373 -19.40 -18.43 2.52
C LYS A 373 -20.72 -18.46 1.74
N ALA A 374 -21.85 -18.30 2.44
CA ALA A 374 -23.17 -18.33 1.82
C ALA A 374 -23.39 -17.16 0.84
N ALA A 375 -22.85 -15.97 1.16
CA ALA A 375 -22.89 -14.81 0.29
C ALA A 375 -22.06 -15.03 -0.98
N PHE A 376 -20.87 -15.58 -0.84
CA PHE A 376 -20.02 -15.97 -1.95
C PHE A 376 -20.69 -17.02 -2.86
N GLU A 377 -21.25 -18.09 -2.28
CA GLU A 377 -21.98 -19.12 -3.03
C GLU A 377 -23.18 -18.51 -3.77
N ALA A 378 -23.98 -17.69 -3.10
CA ALA A 378 -25.14 -17.03 -3.71
C ALA A 378 -24.76 -16.06 -4.84
N PHE A 379 -23.62 -15.39 -4.73
CA PHE A 379 -23.08 -14.54 -5.79
C PHE A 379 -22.66 -15.37 -7.00
N ILE A 380 -21.86 -16.43 -6.81
CA ILE A 380 -21.41 -17.28 -7.91
C ILE A 380 -22.60 -17.97 -8.58
N ASP A 381 -23.56 -18.48 -7.81
CA ASP A 381 -24.78 -19.11 -8.33
C ASP A 381 -25.59 -18.15 -9.20
N LEU A 382 -25.69 -16.87 -8.78
CA LEU A 382 -26.34 -15.82 -9.58
C LEU A 382 -25.60 -15.58 -10.91
N VAL A 383 -24.27 -15.53 -10.89
CA VAL A 383 -23.46 -15.32 -12.10
C VAL A 383 -23.61 -16.51 -13.05
N ILE A 384 -23.54 -17.74 -12.54
CA ILE A 384 -23.66 -18.96 -13.35
C ILE A 384 -25.06 -19.09 -13.96
N ASP A 385 -26.13 -18.86 -13.19
CA ASP A 385 -27.50 -18.88 -13.72
C ASP A 385 -27.71 -17.85 -14.85
N ARG A 386 -27.05 -16.69 -14.80
CA ARG A 386 -27.08 -15.71 -15.90
C ARG A 386 -26.24 -16.15 -17.09
N LEU A 387 -25.04 -16.69 -16.85
CA LEU A 387 -24.14 -17.17 -17.88
C LEU A 387 -24.73 -18.36 -18.66
N GLU A 388 -25.55 -19.20 -18.02
CA GLU A 388 -26.27 -20.28 -18.69
C GLU A 388 -27.40 -19.79 -19.58
N ARG A 389 -28.03 -18.65 -19.21
CA ARG A 389 -29.09 -18.01 -20.00
C ARG A 389 -28.54 -17.18 -21.16
N ASP A 390 -27.37 -16.59 -20.99
CA ASP A 390 -26.64 -15.88 -22.04
C ASP A 390 -25.12 -16.08 -21.89
N PRO A 391 -24.50 -16.96 -22.70
CA PRO A 391 -23.06 -17.18 -22.69
C PRO A 391 -22.20 -15.96 -23.07
N GLN A 392 -22.82 -14.89 -23.58
CA GLN A 392 -22.14 -13.63 -23.90
C GLN A 392 -22.17 -12.63 -22.74
N MET A 393 -22.82 -12.92 -21.61
CA MET A 393 -22.85 -12.01 -20.47
C MET A 393 -21.49 -11.91 -19.78
N HIS A 394 -21.19 -10.71 -19.28
CA HIS A 394 -19.97 -10.43 -18.50
C HIS A 394 -20.30 -9.78 -17.14
N VAL A 395 -19.39 -9.95 -16.19
CA VAL A 395 -19.40 -9.27 -14.89
C VAL A 395 -18.33 -8.19 -14.92
N TYR A 396 -18.73 -6.92 -14.87
CA TYR A 396 -17.83 -5.79 -14.88
C TYR A 396 -17.51 -5.35 -13.45
N HIS A 397 -16.24 -5.02 -13.23
CA HIS A 397 -15.73 -4.47 -11.97
C HIS A 397 -14.64 -3.44 -12.27
N TYR A 398 -14.18 -2.71 -11.24
CA TYR A 398 -13.17 -1.67 -11.40
C TYR A 398 -11.91 -1.96 -10.59
N ALA A 399 -10.83 -2.31 -11.29
CA ALA A 399 -9.52 -2.70 -10.76
C ALA A 399 -9.45 -4.16 -10.28
N GLY A 400 -8.32 -4.53 -9.66
CA GLY A 400 -7.98 -5.95 -9.45
C GLY A 400 -8.51 -6.57 -8.15
N TYR A 401 -9.14 -5.78 -7.27
CA TYR A 401 -9.47 -6.26 -5.92
C TYR A 401 -10.55 -7.33 -5.95
N GLU A 402 -11.61 -7.12 -6.74
CA GLU A 402 -12.81 -7.95 -6.83
C GLU A 402 -12.48 -9.34 -7.38
N SER A 403 -11.77 -9.40 -8.52
CA SER A 403 -11.30 -10.66 -9.10
C SER A 403 -10.33 -11.40 -8.17
N GLY A 404 -9.53 -10.67 -7.40
CA GLY A 404 -8.69 -11.23 -6.36
C GLY A 404 -9.50 -11.80 -5.19
N ALA A 405 -10.54 -11.09 -4.76
CA ALA A 405 -11.43 -11.50 -3.66
C ALA A 405 -12.19 -12.79 -4.01
N ILE A 406 -12.74 -12.89 -5.22
CA ILE A 406 -13.39 -14.12 -5.71
C ILE A 406 -12.46 -15.33 -5.59
N LYS A 407 -11.21 -15.21 -6.04
CA LYS A 407 -10.21 -16.29 -5.94
C LYS A 407 -9.88 -16.64 -4.49
N ARG A 408 -9.72 -15.62 -3.63
CA ARG A 408 -9.43 -15.83 -2.20
C ARG A 408 -10.60 -16.51 -1.47
N LEU A 409 -11.83 -16.08 -1.73
CA LEU A 409 -13.04 -16.65 -1.12
C LEU A 409 -13.26 -18.10 -1.56
N MET A 410 -13.09 -18.39 -2.85
CA MET A 410 -13.10 -19.77 -3.38
C MET A 410 -12.09 -20.66 -2.62
N GLN A 411 -10.83 -20.22 -2.52
CA GLN A 411 -9.79 -20.97 -1.83
C GLN A 411 -10.04 -21.10 -0.33
N ARG A 412 -10.50 -20.03 0.33
CA ARG A 412 -10.77 -20.00 1.78
C ARG A 412 -11.90 -20.95 2.16
N HIS A 413 -12.98 -20.96 1.37
CA HIS A 413 -14.19 -21.73 1.68
C HIS A 413 -14.25 -23.11 1.03
N ALA A 414 -13.33 -23.41 0.11
CA ALA A 414 -13.29 -24.64 -0.69
C ALA A 414 -14.66 -24.95 -1.31
N THR A 415 -15.22 -23.96 -2.01
CA THR A 415 -16.54 -24.04 -2.65
C THR A 415 -16.54 -23.32 -3.99
N ARG A 416 -17.42 -23.76 -4.89
CA ARG A 416 -17.60 -23.22 -6.24
C ARG A 416 -16.32 -23.15 -7.10
N GLU A 417 -15.41 -24.11 -6.89
CA GLU A 417 -14.10 -24.14 -7.57
C GLU A 417 -14.24 -24.27 -9.09
N ASP A 418 -15.09 -25.20 -9.55
CA ASP A 418 -15.33 -25.44 -10.98
C ASP A 418 -16.03 -24.24 -11.65
N GLU A 419 -17.00 -23.63 -10.96
CA GLU A 419 -17.71 -22.46 -11.43
C GLU A 419 -16.75 -21.26 -11.57
N VAL A 420 -15.92 -20.99 -10.56
CA VAL A 420 -14.93 -19.90 -10.63
C VAL A 420 -13.88 -20.15 -11.71
N ASP A 421 -13.38 -21.38 -11.86
CA ASP A 421 -12.47 -21.74 -12.96
C ASP A 421 -13.12 -21.48 -14.32
N ARG A 422 -14.40 -21.84 -14.49
CA ARG A 422 -15.20 -21.54 -15.70
C ARG A 422 -15.28 -20.03 -15.95
N LEU A 423 -15.58 -19.21 -14.94
CA LEU A 423 -15.63 -17.74 -15.09
C LEU A 423 -14.28 -17.16 -15.51
N LEU A 424 -13.19 -17.63 -14.91
CA LEU A 424 -11.83 -17.15 -15.21
C LEU A 424 -11.36 -17.56 -16.61
N ARG A 425 -11.60 -18.81 -17.03
CA ARG A 425 -11.27 -19.29 -18.38
C ARG A 425 -12.11 -18.62 -19.46
N GLY A 426 -13.40 -18.42 -19.16
CA GLY A 426 -14.33 -17.73 -20.05
C GLY A 426 -14.11 -16.22 -20.14
N GLN A 427 -13.18 -15.67 -19.35
CA GLN A 427 -12.93 -14.22 -19.25
C GLN A 427 -14.21 -13.43 -18.94
N VAL A 428 -15.10 -14.02 -18.13
CA VAL A 428 -16.41 -13.44 -17.78
C VAL A 428 -16.22 -12.18 -16.92
N LEU A 429 -15.16 -12.13 -16.11
CA LEU A 429 -14.83 -10.95 -15.29
C LEU A 429 -14.05 -9.91 -16.14
N VAL A 430 -14.62 -8.72 -16.29
CA VAL A 430 -14.04 -7.63 -17.10
C VAL A 430 -13.60 -6.47 -16.19
N ASP A 431 -12.29 -6.23 -16.15
CA ASP A 431 -11.70 -5.11 -15.41
C ASP A 431 -11.75 -3.81 -16.24
N LEU A 432 -12.74 -2.95 -15.95
CA LEU A 432 -12.90 -1.67 -16.62
C LEU A 432 -11.76 -0.69 -16.34
N TYR A 433 -11.01 -0.84 -15.24
CA TYR A 433 -9.85 0.01 -14.98
C TYR A 433 -8.77 -0.19 -16.06
N GLN A 434 -8.54 -1.44 -16.52
CA GLN A 434 -7.61 -1.67 -17.63
C GLN A 434 -8.12 -1.06 -18.94
N VAL A 435 -9.41 -1.19 -19.23
CA VAL A 435 -10.05 -0.60 -20.41
C VAL A 435 -9.82 0.91 -20.42
N VAL A 436 -10.13 1.59 -19.31
CA VAL A 436 -9.95 3.04 -19.18
C VAL A 436 -8.48 3.42 -19.31
N ARG A 437 -7.58 2.79 -18.55
CA ARG A 437 -6.16 3.19 -18.51
C ARG A 437 -5.43 2.96 -19.85
N GLN A 438 -5.95 2.09 -20.70
CA GLN A 438 -5.36 1.74 -21.99
C GLN A 438 -6.09 2.40 -23.16
N GLY A 439 -7.38 2.73 -23.02
CA GLY A 439 -8.22 3.30 -24.07
C GLY A 439 -8.50 4.80 -23.92
N ILE A 440 -8.31 5.37 -22.74
CA ILE A 440 -8.62 6.77 -22.43
C ILE A 440 -7.41 7.46 -21.81
N ARG A 441 -7.03 8.58 -22.40
CA ARG A 441 -6.13 9.56 -21.77
C ARG A 441 -6.99 10.67 -21.17
N ALA A 442 -6.89 10.94 -19.87
CA ALA A 442 -7.71 11.96 -19.21
C ALA A 442 -6.83 13.01 -18.50
N SER A 443 -7.29 14.26 -18.44
CA SER A 443 -6.60 15.37 -17.77
C SER A 443 -6.76 15.32 -16.24
N VAL A 444 -6.44 14.17 -15.64
CA VAL A 444 -6.58 13.89 -14.21
C VAL A 444 -5.22 13.49 -13.62
N GLU A 445 -5.05 13.68 -12.31
CA GLU A 445 -3.82 13.28 -11.58
C GLU A 445 -3.77 11.76 -11.33
N SER A 446 -4.92 11.07 -11.34
CA SER A 446 -5.01 9.62 -11.14
C SER A 446 -6.23 9.02 -11.85
N TYR A 447 -6.18 7.71 -12.11
CA TYR A 447 -7.26 6.94 -12.71
C TYR A 447 -8.11 6.21 -11.66
N SER A 448 -8.28 6.80 -10.47
CA SER A 448 -9.29 6.30 -9.53
C SER A 448 -10.69 6.46 -10.12
N ILE A 449 -11.63 5.59 -9.76
CA ILE A 449 -13.01 5.66 -10.27
C ILE A 449 -13.61 7.06 -10.05
N LYS A 450 -13.46 7.63 -8.85
CA LYS A 450 -13.86 9.02 -8.50
C LYS A 450 -13.27 10.10 -9.41
N SER A 451 -12.09 9.89 -9.99
CA SER A 451 -11.50 10.82 -10.94
C SER A 451 -12.15 10.72 -12.32
N ILE A 452 -12.55 9.51 -12.73
CA ILE A 452 -13.13 9.21 -14.04
C ILE A 452 -14.65 9.47 -14.08
N GLU A 453 -15.35 9.33 -12.96
CA GLU A 453 -16.79 9.64 -12.80
C GLU A 453 -17.19 11.00 -13.36
N LYS A 454 -16.30 11.98 -13.19
CA LYS A 454 -16.50 13.35 -13.65
C LYS A 454 -16.73 13.47 -15.16
N PHE A 455 -16.42 12.44 -15.95
CA PHE A 455 -16.62 12.42 -17.40
C PHE A 455 -17.95 11.81 -17.85
N TYR A 456 -18.61 11.02 -17.00
CA TYR A 456 -19.79 10.24 -17.40
C TYR A 456 -21.00 10.37 -16.47
N MET A 457 -20.83 10.97 -15.29
CA MET A 457 -21.92 11.20 -14.35
C MET A 457 -21.75 12.51 -13.58
N PRO A 458 -22.84 13.10 -13.07
CA PRO A 458 -22.75 14.25 -12.17
C PRO A 458 -22.04 13.85 -10.88
N VAL A 459 -21.52 14.86 -10.16
CA VAL A 459 -20.91 14.66 -8.84
C VAL A 459 -21.95 14.02 -7.91
N ARG A 460 -21.58 12.92 -7.25
CA ARG A 460 -22.43 12.23 -6.28
C ARG A 460 -22.87 13.20 -5.18
N ALA A 461 -24.16 13.17 -4.83
CA ALA A 461 -24.69 13.94 -3.72
C ALA A 461 -24.47 13.17 -2.42
N GLY A 462 -23.77 13.74 -1.44
CA GLY A 462 -23.61 13.16 -0.11
C GLY A 462 -22.23 13.41 0.50
N PRO A 463 -22.12 13.38 1.85
CA PRO A 463 -20.84 13.54 2.56
C PRO A 463 -19.90 12.33 2.40
N ILE A 464 -20.38 11.24 1.79
CA ILE A 464 -19.74 9.93 1.77
C ILE A 464 -18.74 9.85 0.59
N THR A 465 -17.61 10.54 0.73
CA THR A 465 -16.53 10.49 -0.26
C THR A 465 -15.18 10.11 0.35
N GLU A 466 -15.13 9.83 1.65
CA GLU A 466 -13.89 9.53 2.36
C GLU A 466 -13.44 8.09 2.12
N ALA A 467 -12.12 7.90 1.94
CA ALA A 467 -11.53 6.57 1.98
C ALA A 467 -11.75 5.95 3.36
N GLY A 468 -12.00 4.63 3.42
CA GLY A 468 -12.22 3.93 4.69
C GLY A 468 -13.64 4.03 5.25
N PHE A 469 -14.55 4.76 4.60
CA PHE A 469 -15.95 4.89 5.05
C PHE A 469 -16.61 3.54 5.30
N SER A 470 -16.52 2.61 4.34
CA SER A 470 -17.23 1.34 4.42
C SER A 470 -16.78 0.50 5.63
N VAL A 471 -15.48 0.44 5.87
CA VAL A 471 -14.94 -0.28 7.04
C VAL A 471 -15.36 0.36 8.36
N VAL A 472 -15.31 1.69 8.45
CA VAL A 472 -15.68 2.42 9.67
C VAL A 472 -17.17 2.25 10.00
N GLU A 473 -18.05 2.37 9.01
CA GLU A 473 -19.49 2.18 9.23
C GLU A 473 -19.82 0.72 9.56
N TYR A 474 -19.12 -0.24 8.97
CA TYR A 474 -19.30 -1.65 9.31
C TYR A 474 -18.87 -1.95 10.75
N GLU A 475 -17.77 -1.37 11.20
CA GLU A 475 -17.28 -1.50 12.58
C GLU A 475 -18.20 -0.82 13.61
N ARG A 476 -18.83 0.31 13.25
CA ARG A 476 -19.90 0.91 14.06
C ARG A 476 -21.08 -0.04 14.20
N TRP A 477 -21.55 -0.60 13.08
CA TRP A 477 -22.60 -1.61 13.10
C TRP A 477 -22.24 -2.84 13.95
N LEU A 478 -20.99 -3.32 13.92
CA LEU A 478 -20.57 -4.44 14.75
C LEU A 478 -20.71 -4.13 16.26
N ARG A 479 -20.55 -2.86 16.65
CA ARG A 479 -20.63 -2.38 18.05
C ARG A 479 -22.06 -2.12 18.50
N ASP A 480 -22.83 -1.33 17.76
CA ASP A 480 -24.17 -0.86 18.19
C ASP A 480 -25.34 -1.64 17.57
N ARG A 481 -25.08 -2.40 16.48
CA ARG A 481 -26.05 -3.17 15.70
C ARG A 481 -27.17 -2.32 15.09
N ASP A 482 -26.95 -1.02 14.88
CA ASP A 482 -27.93 -0.16 14.19
C ASP A 482 -27.97 -0.47 12.68
N THR A 483 -29.12 -0.94 12.22
CA THR A 483 -29.39 -1.22 10.80
C THR A 483 -29.26 -0.01 9.87
N ALA A 484 -29.25 1.23 10.40
CA ALA A 484 -28.96 2.42 9.62
C ALA A 484 -27.60 2.32 8.92
N HIS A 485 -26.56 1.87 9.64
CA HIS A 485 -25.22 1.66 9.06
C HIS A 485 -25.23 0.67 7.89
N LEU A 486 -25.99 -0.43 7.98
CA LEU A 486 -26.12 -1.39 6.87
C LEU A 486 -26.84 -0.81 5.66
N ARG A 487 -27.82 0.09 5.86
CA ARG A 487 -28.49 0.78 4.76
C ARG A 487 -27.55 1.75 4.06
N ASP A 488 -26.78 2.53 4.83
CA ASP A 488 -25.82 3.50 4.29
C ASP A 488 -24.70 2.78 3.52
N LEU A 489 -24.24 1.62 4.02
CA LEU A 489 -23.30 0.74 3.32
C LEU A 489 -23.87 0.17 2.02
N ALA A 490 -25.12 -0.32 2.04
CA ALA A 490 -25.78 -0.82 0.83
C ALA A 490 -25.97 0.29 -0.21
N GLU A 491 -26.31 1.51 0.21
CA GLU A 491 -26.47 2.66 -0.69
C GLU A 491 -25.13 3.07 -1.29
N TYR A 492 -24.07 3.15 -0.48
CA TYR A 492 -22.72 3.44 -0.94
C TYR A 492 -22.23 2.42 -1.99
N ASN A 493 -22.34 1.13 -1.68
CA ASN A 493 -21.92 0.06 -2.59
C ASN A 493 -22.82 -0.03 -3.84
N ARG A 494 -24.12 0.27 -3.71
CA ARG A 494 -25.03 0.43 -4.86
C ARG A 494 -24.54 1.52 -5.80
N ASP A 495 -24.13 2.67 -5.27
CA ASP A 495 -23.62 3.77 -6.08
C ASP A 495 -22.32 3.38 -6.83
N ASP A 496 -21.44 2.58 -6.21
CA ASP A 496 -20.24 2.05 -6.86
C ASP A 496 -20.56 1.04 -7.98
N CYS A 497 -21.52 0.13 -7.75
CA CYS A 497 -22.02 -0.78 -8.79
C CYS A 497 -22.66 -0.02 -9.97
N VAL A 498 -23.49 0.98 -9.66
CA VAL A 498 -24.16 1.81 -10.68
C VAL A 498 -23.15 2.68 -11.42
N SER A 499 -22.15 3.24 -10.74
CA SER A 499 -21.07 4.00 -11.37
C SER A 499 -20.30 3.14 -12.38
N THR A 500 -20.01 1.89 -12.03
CA THR A 500 -19.36 0.90 -12.91
C THR A 500 -20.22 0.60 -14.15
N LEU A 501 -21.55 0.51 -13.98
CA LEU A 501 -22.51 0.37 -15.10
C LEU A 501 -22.45 1.57 -16.04
N LEU A 502 -22.55 2.79 -15.49
CA LEU A 502 -22.52 4.03 -16.26
C LEU A 502 -21.17 4.21 -16.97
N LEU A 503 -20.07 3.80 -16.34
CA LEU A 503 -18.75 3.78 -16.96
C LEU A 503 -18.71 2.85 -18.18
N ARG A 504 -19.23 1.62 -18.06
CA ARG A 504 -19.29 0.67 -19.18
C ARG A 504 -20.10 1.25 -20.34
N ASP A 505 -21.26 1.82 -20.06
CA ASP A 505 -22.10 2.48 -21.08
C ASP A 505 -21.36 3.64 -21.75
N TRP A 506 -20.71 4.50 -20.96
CA TRP A 506 -19.93 5.61 -21.50
C TRP A 506 -18.79 5.13 -22.42
N LEU A 507 -18.06 4.09 -22.01
CA LEU A 507 -16.98 3.50 -22.79
C LEU A 507 -17.48 2.88 -24.10
N GLU A 508 -18.66 2.25 -24.10
CA GLU A 508 -19.29 1.73 -25.32
C GLU A 508 -19.61 2.85 -26.32
N VAL A 509 -20.13 3.99 -25.85
CA VAL A 509 -20.34 5.14 -26.73
C VAL A 509 -18.99 5.65 -27.27
N ARG A 510 -17.95 5.77 -26.42
CA ARG A 510 -16.61 6.19 -26.87
C ARG A 510 -16.00 5.24 -27.88
N ARG A 511 -16.21 3.93 -27.72
CA ARG A 511 -15.78 2.91 -28.67
C ARG A 511 -16.50 3.11 -30.01
N ARG A 512 -17.81 3.36 -29.99
CA ARG A 512 -18.59 3.65 -31.21
C ARG A 512 -18.08 4.91 -31.93
N ASP A 513 -17.87 5.99 -31.18
CA ASP A 513 -17.37 7.26 -31.72
C ASP A 513 -15.97 7.06 -32.36
N ALA A 514 -15.07 6.31 -31.72
CA ALA A 514 -13.77 5.97 -32.31
C ALA A 514 -13.87 5.18 -33.63
N ILE A 515 -14.84 4.27 -33.76
CA ILE A 515 -15.02 3.51 -35.00
C ILE A 515 -15.57 4.41 -36.11
N ILE A 516 -16.60 5.21 -35.80
CA ILE A 516 -17.29 6.04 -36.79
C ILE A 516 -16.45 7.25 -37.18
N ASP A 517 -15.93 7.99 -36.21
CA ASP A 517 -15.31 9.29 -36.43
C ASP A 517 -13.81 9.18 -36.76
N GLN A 518 -13.12 8.18 -36.20
CA GLN A 518 -11.68 7.98 -36.41
C GLN A 518 -11.34 6.82 -37.35
N GLY A 519 -12.34 6.02 -37.76
CA GLY A 519 -12.15 4.86 -38.64
C GLY A 519 -11.30 3.74 -38.02
N TRP A 520 -11.23 3.67 -36.69
CA TRP A 520 -10.41 2.67 -36.02
C TRP A 520 -11.02 1.26 -36.11
N SER A 521 -10.17 0.26 -36.36
CA SER A 521 -10.54 -1.14 -36.25
C SER A 521 -10.33 -1.62 -34.83
N MET A 522 -11.41 -2.00 -34.15
CA MET A 522 -11.39 -2.50 -32.77
C MET A 522 -12.27 -3.76 -32.68
N PRO A 523 -11.84 -4.92 -33.20
CA PRO A 523 -12.61 -6.15 -33.07
C PRO A 523 -12.82 -6.45 -31.59
N ARG A 524 -14.03 -6.91 -31.23
CA ARG A 524 -14.33 -7.32 -29.86
C ARG A 524 -13.65 -8.66 -29.54
N PRO A 525 -13.35 -8.94 -28.26
CA PRO A 525 -12.89 -10.25 -27.86
C PRO A 525 -13.97 -11.29 -28.16
N THR A 526 -13.58 -12.42 -28.76
CA THR A 526 -14.45 -13.58 -28.91
C THR A 526 -14.40 -14.41 -27.64
N THR A 527 -15.55 -14.60 -26.99
CA THR A 527 -15.69 -15.49 -25.84
C THR A 527 -15.37 -16.92 -26.28
N THR A 528 -14.22 -17.47 -25.85
CA THR A 528 -13.94 -18.90 -26.01
C THR A 528 -14.75 -19.67 -24.98
N VAL A 529 -15.75 -20.43 -25.43
CA VAL A 529 -16.40 -21.46 -24.62
C VAL A 529 -15.37 -22.56 -24.38
N ALA A 530 -14.59 -22.44 -23.31
CA ALA A 530 -13.65 -23.48 -22.92
C ALA A 530 -14.45 -24.65 -22.33
N GLU A 531 -14.75 -25.66 -23.14
CA GLU A 531 -15.16 -26.97 -22.61
C GLU A 531 -13.99 -27.57 -21.79
N PRO A 532 -14.26 -28.31 -20.70
CA PRO A 532 -13.22 -28.94 -19.91
C PRO A 532 -12.37 -29.86 -20.79
N SER A 533 -11.05 -29.84 -20.63
CA SER A 533 -10.20 -30.85 -21.28
C SER A 533 -10.63 -32.25 -20.83
N GLU A 534 -10.88 -33.17 -21.78
CA GLU A 534 -11.30 -34.57 -21.53
C GLU A 534 -10.43 -35.32 -20.50
N SER A 535 -9.21 -34.84 -20.22
CA SER A 535 -8.30 -35.42 -19.24
C SER A 535 -8.74 -35.30 -17.77
N LEU A 536 -9.77 -34.51 -17.44
CA LEU A 536 -10.31 -34.42 -16.07
C LEU A 536 -11.65 -35.18 -15.88
N THR A 537 -12.36 -35.48 -16.97
CA THR A 537 -13.69 -36.12 -16.92
C THR A 537 -13.63 -37.63 -16.65
N VAL A 538 -12.44 -38.25 -16.77
CA VAL A 538 -12.27 -39.70 -16.59
C VAL A 538 -12.25 -40.11 -15.10
N CYS A 539 -12.06 -39.19 -14.16
CA CYS A 539 -11.94 -39.54 -12.73
C CYS A 539 -13.26 -39.75 -11.97
N THR A 540 -14.44 -39.52 -12.56
CA THR A 540 -15.71 -39.48 -11.78
C THR A 540 -16.84 -40.40 -12.23
N ARG A 541 -16.61 -41.47 -13.01
CA ARG A 541 -17.68 -42.46 -13.30
C ARG A 541 -17.26 -43.93 -13.14
N GLY A 542 -17.63 -44.53 -12.00
CA GLY A 542 -18.02 -45.97 -11.87
C GLY A 542 -17.20 -46.86 -10.89
N GLY A 543 -17.74 -47.16 -9.71
CA GLY A 543 -17.18 -48.10 -8.68
C GLY A 543 -17.52 -49.59 -8.88
N PRO A 544 -17.66 -50.48 -7.85
CA PRO A 544 -17.24 -50.45 -6.44
C PRO A 544 -16.40 -51.70 -6.00
N ALA A 545 -15.84 -51.61 -4.77
CA ALA A 545 -15.40 -52.70 -3.87
C ALA A 545 -14.37 -53.76 -4.34
N GLY A 546 -13.20 -53.79 -3.67
CA GLY A 546 -12.31 -54.95 -3.63
C GLY A 546 -10.86 -54.59 -3.30
N GLY A 547 -10.42 -54.86 -2.07
CA GLY A 547 -9.06 -54.57 -1.59
C GLY A 547 -8.00 -55.60 -2.02
N CYS A 548 -6.76 -55.33 -1.55
CA CYS A 548 -5.53 -56.15 -1.66
C CYS A 548 -4.89 -56.20 -3.07
N SER A 549 -3.58 -56.09 -3.29
CA SER A 549 -2.42 -56.34 -2.43
C SER A 549 -1.13 -55.81 -3.09
N ARG A 550 -0.06 -55.69 -2.30
CA ARG A 550 1.31 -55.31 -2.71
C ARG A 550 2.04 -56.45 -3.46
N ARG A 551 3.00 -56.05 -4.30
CA ARG A 551 4.34 -56.65 -4.63
C ARG A 551 4.54 -56.98 -6.13
N PRO A 552 5.80 -57.18 -6.61
CA PRO A 552 6.84 -56.17 -6.78
C PRO A 552 7.48 -56.24 -8.20
N VAL A 553 8.42 -55.33 -8.45
CA VAL A 553 9.31 -55.28 -9.61
C VAL A 553 10.00 -56.63 -9.87
N GLY A 554 9.87 -57.12 -11.11
CA GLY A 554 10.58 -58.26 -11.66
C GLY A 554 11.22 -57.89 -13.00
N THR A 555 12.53 -58.08 -13.05
CA THR A 555 13.46 -57.89 -14.16
C THR A 555 13.13 -58.75 -15.37
N ASP A 556 13.33 -58.23 -16.59
CA ASP A 556 14.04 -59.04 -17.60
C ASP A 556 14.79 -58.21 -18.66
N ARG A 557 15.86 -58.82 -19.14
CA ARG A 557 16.95 -58.30 -19.98
C ARG A 557 16.61 -58.36 -21.48
N GLY A 558 17.30 -57.53 -22.27
CA GLY A 558 17.87 -58.02 -23.54
C GLY A 558 17.94 -57.05 -24.73
N GLY A 559 19.18 -56.63 -25.07
CA GLY A 559 19.65 -56.19 -26.39
C GLY A 559 19.34 -54.73 -26.75
N GLY A 560 20.26 -53.86 -27.16
CA GLY A 560 21.61 -54.00 -27.70
C GLY A 560 21.74 -52.97 -28.84
N GLY A 561 22.71 -52.06 -28.79
CA GLY A 561 23.01 -51.14 -29.91
C GLY A 561 23.46 -49.75 -29.49
N ALA A 562 24.74 -49.45 -29.72
CA ALA A 562 25.42 -48.21 -29.39
C ALA A 562 25.00 -47.02 -30.27
N LEU A 563 25.06 -45.79 -29.71
CA LEU A 563 25.59 -44.55 -30.29
C LEU A 563 25.32 -43.37 -29.33
N ALA A 564 26.38 -42.71 -28.87
CA ALA A 564 26.34 -41.31 -28.38
C ALA A 564 26.63 -40.38 -29.58
N PRO A 565 26.45 -39.03 -29.55
CA PRO A 565 26.31 -38.16 -28.38
C PRO A 565 25.30 -36.97 -28.50
N GLY A 566 25.12 -36.24 -27.39
CA GLY A 566 24.84 -34.79 -27.43
C GLY A 566 23.41 -34.32 -27.09
N GLY A 567 23.32 -33.35 -26.17
CA GLY A 567 22.12 -32.51 -26.02
C GLY A 567 21.57 -32.42 -24.60
N ALA A 568 22.18 -31.58 -23.77
CA ALA A 568 21.57 -31.13 -22.52
C ALA A 568 20.38 -30.20 -22.82
N ALA A 569 19.15 -30.69 -22.66
CA ALA A 569 17.95 -29.86 -22.57
C ALA A 569 17.60 -29.64 -21.10
N ARG A 570 17.80 -28.41 -20.63
CA ARG A 570 17.30 -27.90 -19.34
C ARG A 570 15.77 -27.86 -19.39
N LEU A 571 15.13 -28.62 -18.51
CA LEU A 571 13.72 -28.42 -18.16
C LEU A 571 13.57 -27.07 -17.48
N ALA A 572 12.70 -26.24 -18.06
CA ALA A 572 12.26 -24.97 -17.49
C ALA A 572 11.39 -25.23 -16.25
N SER A 573 11.79 -24.64 -15.12
CA SER A 573 10.98 -24.56 -13.90
C SER A 573 9.87 -23.51 -14.05
N PRO A 574 8.70 -23.72 -13.41
CA PRO A 574 7.59 -22.78 -13.43
C PRO A 574 7.92 -21.50 -12.65
N ARG A 575 7.53 -20.35 -13.22
CA ARG A 575 7.69 -19.02 -12.66
C ARG A 575 6.85 -18.88 -11.38
N ARG A 576 7.53 -18.58 -10.26
CA ARG A 576 6.92 -18.09 -9.02
C ARG A 576 6.38 -16.67 -9.23
N GLU A 577 5.18 -16.46 -8.71
CA GLU A 577 4.52 -15.16 -8.60
C GLU A 577 5.32 -14.20 -7.71
N ALA A 578 5.32 -12.93 -8.12
CA ALA A 578 6.05 -11.84 -7.50
C ALA A 578 5.37 -11.40 -6.20
N GLY A 579 5.85 -11.92 -5.07
CA GLY A 579 5.72 -11.27 -3.78
C GLY A 579 6.62 -10.03 -3.71
N LEU A 580 6.08 -8.94 -3.16
CA LEU A 580 6.77 -7.71 -2.80
C LEU A 580 8.03 -8.02 -1.97
N VAL A 581 9.21 -7.90 -2.58
CA VAL A 581 10.51 -7.89 -1.91
C VAL A 581 11.30 -6.72 -2.48
N GLY A 582 11.61 -5.74 -1.63
CA GLY A 582 12.59 -4.70 -1.94
C GLY A 582 13.95 -5.34 -2.13
N VAL A 583 14.42 -5.39 -3.37
CA VAL A 583 15.74 -5.91 -3.71
C VAL A 583 16.81 -4.89 -3.31
N LEU A 584 17.70 -5.31 -2.41
CA LEU A 584 18.94 -4.61 -2.04
C LEU A 584 19.81 -4.34 -3.29
N PRO A 585 20.45 -3.16 -3.43
CA PRO A 585 21.46 -2.95 -4.45
C PRO A 585 22.77 -3.68 -4.09
N PRO A 586 23.50 -4.25 -5.06
CA PRO A 586 24.76 -4.93 -4.80
C PRO A 586 25.86 -3.94 -4.38
N ALA A 587 26.62 -4.31 -3.34
CA ALA A 587 27.79 -3.61 -2.87
C ALA A 587 28.88 -3.61 -3.96
N GLN A 588 29.33 -2.41 -4.36
CA GLN A 588 30.51 -2.26 -5.21
C GLN A 588 31.76 -2.62 -4.40
N SER A 589 32.57 -3.51 -4.98
CA SER A 589 33.85 -3.97 -4.48
C SER A 589 34.84 -2.80 -4.33
N LEU A 590 35.29 -2.53 -3.11
CA LEU A 590 36.46 -1.70 -2.86
C LEU A 590 37.72 -2.51 -3.16
N ASP A 591 38.34 -2.20 -4.29
CA ASP A 591 39.63 -2.77 -4.67
C ASP A 591 40.78 -2.11 -3.89
N ARG A 592 41.73 -2.94 -3.51
CA ARG A 592 42.89 -2.62 -2.67
C ARG A 592 43.90 -1.83 -3.50
N GLY A 593 44.36 -0.69 -2.97
CA GLY A 593 45.58 -0.05 -3.48
C GLY A 593 46.78 -1.01 -3.41
N PRO A 594 47.85 -0.78 -4.19
CA PRO A 594 48.96 -0.06 -3.56
C PRO A 594 49.88 0.77 -4.46
N ARG A 595 50.69 1.60 -3.77
CA ARG A 595 52.09 2.02 -4.01
C ARG A 595 52.33 3.49 -4.37
N ARG A 596 53.08 4.09 -3.43
CA ARG A 596 53.86 5.32 -3.51
C ARG A 596 54.72 5.41 -4.76
N ARG A 597 54.89 6.62 -5.31
CA ARG A 597 56.15 7.18 -5.81
C ARG A 597 56.10 8.71 -5.86
N ASP A 598 57.22 9.31 -5.45
CA ASP A 598 57.54 10.74 -5.41
C ASP A 598 57.47 11.45 -6.76
N CYS A 599 57.10 12.74 -6.77
CA CYS A 599 58.02 13.86 -7.03
C CYS A 599 57.32 15.19 -7.36
N ARG A 600 57.76 16.24 -6.65
CA ARG A 600 58.13 17.59 -7.12
C ARG A 600 57.08 18.56 -7.70
N THR A 601 56.82 19.59 -6.88
CA THR A 601 56.91 21.04 -7.16
C THR A 601 56.36 21.62 -8.47
N GLY A 602 55.35 22.48 -8.35
CA GLY A 602 55.01 23.49 -9.35
C GLY A 602 54.10 24.56 -8.75
N ARG A 603 54.68 25.67 -8.29
CA ARG A 603 53.96 26.92 -7.98
C ARG A 603 53.41 27.52 -9.28
N ALA A 604 52.14 27.87 -9.31
CA ALA A 604 51.64 28.96 -10.16
C ALA A 604 50.52 29.70 -9.42
N ARG A 605 50.59 31.03 -9.52
CA ARG A 605 49.89 32.04 -8.73
C ARG A 605 48.93 32.80 -9.68
N VAL A 606 47.95 33.50 -9.09
CA VAL A 606 47.13 34.60 -9.65
C VAL A 606 46.02 34.15 -10.66
N ARG A 607 44.75 34.60 -10.65
CA ARG A 607 44.12 35.88 -10.28
C ARG A 607 42.70 35.71 -9.74
N ARG A 608 42.43 36.38 -8.60
CA ARG A 608 41.08 36.81 -8.18
C ARG A 608 40.62 37.97 -9.08
N ARG A 609 39.37 37.92 -9.54
CA ARG A 609 38.60 39.12 -9.92
C ARG A 609 37.41 39.23 -8.96
N GLY A 610 37.42 40.28 -8.16
CA GLY A 610 36.25 40.72 -7.41
C GLY A 610 35.32 41.55 -8.30
N ARG A 611 34.02 41.44 -8.05
CA ARG A 611 33.05 42.50 -8.33
C ARG A 611 32.11 42.60 -7.14
N THR A 612 32.19 43.76 -6.50
CA THR A 612 31.27 44.32 -5.52
C THR A 612 29.97 44.76 -6.21
N VAL A 613 28.82 44.47 -5.61
CA VAL A 613 27.56 45.19 -5.85
C VAL A 613 26.89 45.39 -4.48
N GLY A 614 26.58 46.64 -4.16
CA GLY A 614 25.97 47.09 -2.91
C GLY A 614 24.47 46.81 -2.81
N PRO A 615 23.83 47.25 -1.71
CA PRO A 615 22.46 46.89 -1.36
C PRO A 615 21.43 47.70 -2.16
N VAL A 616 20.32 47.06 -2.54
CA VAL A 616 19.18 47.72 -3.19
C VAL A 616 18.04 47.83 -2.18
N ASP A 617 17.63 49.06 -1.94
CA ASP A 617 16.51 49.47 -1.10
C ASP A 617 15.15 48.95 -1.61
N ARG A 618 14.30 48.51 -0.67
CA ARG A 618 12.88 48.20 -0.89
C ARG A 618 12.03 49.46 -0.68
N PRO A 619 11.04 49.77 -1.55
CA PRO A 619 9.98 50.73 -1.23
C PRO A 619 8.74 50.04 -0.61
N PRO A 620 7.90 50.78 0.15
CA PRO A 620 6.88 50.23 1.04
C PRO A 620 5.51 49.99 0.35
N LEU A 621 4.77 49.03 0.91
CA LEU A 621 3.36 48.70 0.59
C LEU A 621 2.39 49.79 1.07
N PRO A 622 1.29 50.07 0.35
CA PRO A 622 0.23 50.93 0.85
C PRO A 622 -0.87 50.14 1.58
N LEU A 623 -1.24 50.65 2.76
CA LEU A 623 -2.43 50.36 3.56
C LEU A 623 -3.71 50.86 2.86
N ARG A 624 -4.75 50.02 2.80
CA ARG A 624 -6.18 50.41 2.65
C ARG A 624 -7.04 49.34 3.35
N SER A 625 -7.51 49.60 4.58
CA SER A 625 -8.81 50.19 4.94
C SER A 625 -10.01 49.26 4.70
N SER A 626 -10.52 48.70 5.81
CA SER A 626 -11.81 48.02 5.96
C SER A 626 -13.00 48.93 5.64
N PRO A 627 -14.15 48.35 5.29
CA PRO A 627 -15.38 48.68 6.02
C PRO A 627 -16.14 47.42 6.45
N GLY A 628 -16.79 47.50 7.61
CA GLY A 628 -17.54 46.42 8.23
C GLY A 628 -19.03 46.38 7.85
N LEU A 629 -19.66 45.35 8.46
CA LEU A 629 -21.09 45.14 8.74
C LEU A 629 -22.05 45.04 7.53
N GLU A 630 -22.63 43.85 7.36
CA GLU A 630 -24.06 43.59 7.65
C GLU A 630 -24.42 42.11 7.43
N ASP A 631 -24.92 41.46 8.48
CA ASP A 631 -25.83 40.30 8.47
C ASP A 631 -27.19 40.85 8.96
N PRO A 632 -28.31 40.52 8.30
CA PRO A 632 -29.26 39.66 9.00
C PRO A 632 -30.02 38.66 8.10
N ARG A 633 -30.03 37.40 8.51
CA ARG A 633 -31.16 36.44 8.52
C ARG A 633 -32.15 36.48 7.34
N ARG A 634 -32.11 35.44 6.51
CA ARG A 634 -33.29 34.65 6.11
C ARG A 634 -32.90 33.24 5.70
#